data_AF-W7X9G9-F1
#
_entry.id   AF-W7X9G9-F1
#
_cell.length_a   1.000
_cell.length_b   1.000
_cell.length_c   1.000
_cell.angle_alpha   90.00
_cell.angle_beta   90.00
_cell.angle_gamma   90.00
#
_symmetry.space_group_name_H-M   'P 1'
#
loop_
_entity.id
_entity.type
_entity.pdbx_description
1 polymer ?
#
loop_
_entity_poly.entity_id
_entity_poly.type
_entity_poly.pdbx_seq_one_letter_code
_entity_poly.pdbx_strand_id
1 'polypeptide(L)'
;MNYNLDNDKQSDSQYDGALNFQKCSQIDIQQSIFKDNQSFKNGGAIYFSNSQKIIIQNSQFISNKALTMCGGAIYLISSNIIIVNSLFRDNYSIMEKGGAIYIQGYQIQLTDKTTIINNKAYIGGGVYYDLATTKIQKDTTVIILNNLGHFYGKNLGSQPRKIKQINHISKQQTNAITISNFQSGNFTKQKIYIQLFDEEDEPLDFSLKNNFDILTSSIQQEINLYQIAFDEQQLTDQISISVGDQAQFDQATYMFKLNFTASFKSQTSFDLSLVSFLTFSKISIPLKLNFRPCEIGEIKYFRSGYTQCDQCSEGTYSLADPNKSNHQIQCNICPDSAQYCQGRSIILKDNYWRESELTDNIYECQFNGCSYQQENINGCVRGYTGVLCQVCDIQGDFWLESYGSQGNQCLKCSKLYLVYIITSLSILFYILYIHYSLNSQAEQKILIIQLNYLRKLNMLYLSKSKLQGSDSAGLTKVFLHYIQIFSTTINFYENIPLIVKQPVDIGGNPTNVTYKSFDCIFKGSPIKIVWINRLLMQIAQLAFISLIIFLYNIYKNRKNKKKFYGKIYAVFLYLYYYPSLTKLLISLCWCQKIGSNYYLTNDYSQKCFTRTHTLTMILIILPLTVAWTVGIPFLLFLKMRRAQKQNKSESIRYTLTYYILQQGYRKQYYYWELVRMFEKFLIMLVLDSYFSNIKYFQRLFKKPNVTIFRVSYLWKKVQSKIVKKNEQTVTTNQHRTNSTDKYEKWLQSNENHNRFQRSPLSNIKETNSDLIIFQQSESSIINL
;
A
#
# COMPACT_ATOMS: atom_id res chain seq x y z
N MET A 1 -83.46 -39.65 -16.84
CA MET A 1 -84.39 -38.53 -17.06
C MET A 1 -83.60 -37.42 -17.72
N ASN A 2 -84.02 -36.93 -18.89
CA ASN A 2 -83.37 -35.79 -19.55
C ASN A 2 -83.87 -34.51 -18.90
N TYR A 3 -83.00 -33.80 -18.17
CA TYR A 3 -83.31 -32.48 -17.64
C TYR A 3 -82.68 -31.42 -18.55
N ASN A 4 -83.52 -30.67 -19.27
CA ASN A 4 -83.17 -29.37 -19.84
C ASN A 4 -83.70 -28.31 -18.87
N LEU A 5 -82.82 -27.71 -18.08
CA LEU A 5 -83.14 -26.59 -17.19
C LEU A 5 -82.51 -25.32 -17.76
N ASP A 6 -83.20 -24.67 -18.69
CA ASP A 6 -82.97 -23.25 -19.00
C ASP A 6 -83.76 -22.44 -17.96
N ASN A 7 -83.13 -22.08 -16.85
CA ASN A 7 -83.74 -21.27 -15.80
C ASN A 7 -82.95 -19.96 -15.60
N ASP A 8 -83.43 -18.88 -16.21
CA ASP A 8 -83.10 -17.47 -15.92
C ASP A 8 -83.60 -17.00 -14.54
N LYS A 9 -83.62 -17.89 -13.53
CA LYS A 9 -84.07 -17.55 -12.18
C LYS A 9 -82.89 -17.57 -11.20
N GLN A 10 -82.55 -16.38 -10.70
CA GLN A 10 -81.90 -16.23 -9.40
C GLN A 10 -82.65 -17.11 -8.39
N SER A 11 -82.02 -18.21 -7.96
CA SER A 11 -82.55 -18.99 -6.85
C SER A 11 -82.31 -18.19 -5.56
N ASP A 12 -83.34 -17.51 -5.09
CA ASP A 12 -83.37 -16.70 -3.86
C ASP A 12 -83.38 -17.59 -2.60
N SER A 13 -82.60 -18.67 -2.61
CA SER A 13 -82.62 -19.70 -1.60
C SER A 13 -81.21 -19.95 -1.09
N GLN A 14 -81.04 -19.90 0.23
CA GLN A 14 -79.80 -20.11 1.01
C GLN A 14 -79.10 -21.48 0.82
N TYR A 15 -79.47 -22.24 -0.21
CA TYR A 15 -79.10 -23.63 -0.45
C TYR A 15 -77.98 -23.75 -1.50
N ASP A 16 -77.32 -24.90 -1.51
CA ASP A 16 -76.19 -25.23 -2.39
C ASP A 16 -76.62 -25.28 -3.88
N GLY A 17 -75.97 -26.08 -4.73
CA GLY A 17 -76.23 -26.07 -6.17
C GLY A 17 -77.68 -26.22 -6.63
N ALA A 18 -77.94 -25.85 -7.90
CA ALA A 18 -79.24 -25.99 -8.55
C ALA A 18 -79.85 -27.38 -8.38
N LEU A 19 -79.01 -28.42 -8.28
CA LEU A 19 -79.37 -29.73 -7.74
C LEU A 19 -78.54 -30.05 -6.49
N ASN A 20 -79.18 -30.55 -5.44
CA ASN A 20 -78.55 -30.98 -4.19
C ASN A 20 -78.87 -32.46 -3.92
N PHE A 21 -77.85 -33.31 -3.97
CA PHE A 21 -77.96 -34.75 -3.73
C PHE A 21 -77.23 -35.14 -2.45
N GLN A 22 -77.96 -35.79 -1.53
CA GLN A 22 -77.44 -36.18 -0.23
C GLN A 22 -77.74 -37.65 0.07
N LYS A 23 -76.72 -38.40 0.51
CA LYS A 23 -76.86 -39.79 0.97
C LYS A 23 -77.48 -40.74 -0.07
N CYS A 24 -77.17 -40.54 -1.35
CA CYS A 24 -77.65 -41.41 -2.42
C CYS A 24 -76.72 -42.61 -2.63
N SER A 25 -77.28 -43.79 -2.91
CA SER A 25 -76.50 -44.99 -3.23
C SER A 25 -75.88 -44.91 -4.63
N GLN A 26 -76.66 -44.48 -5.62
CA GLN A 26 -76.18 -44.32 -6.99
C GLN A 26 -76.87 -43.13 -7.66
N ILE A 27 -76.08 -42.33 -8.37
CA ILE A 27 -76.54 -41.20 -9.18
C ILE A 27 -75.94 -41.35 -10.58
N ASP A 28 -76.79 -41.26 -11.60
CA ASP A 28 -76.39 -41.34 -13.00
C ASP A 28 -76.95 -40.13 -13.76
N ILE A 29 -76.05 -39.25 -14.21
CA ILE A 29 -76.35 -38.04 -14.96
C ILE A 29 -75.80 -38.23 -16.37
N GLN A 30 -76.70 -38.30 -17.35
CA GLN A 30 -76.33 -38.57 -18.73
C GLN A 30 -76.93 -37.51 -19.66
N GLN A 31 -76.17 -37.13 -20.69
CA GLN A 31 -76.66 -36.29 -21.79
C GLN A 31 -77.35 -34.99 -21.32
N SER A 32 -76.84 -34.40 -20.24
CA SER A 32 -77.46 -33.24 -19.58
C SER A 32 -76.65 -31.97 -19.81
N ILE A 33 -77.32 -30.82 -19.84
CA ILE A 33 -76.70 -29.49 -19.97
C ILE A 33 -77.05 -28.66 -18.73
N PHE A 34 -76.02 -28.28 -17.97
CA PHE A 34 -76.10 -27.35 -16.85
C PHE A 34 -75.45 -26.04 -17.27
N LYS A 35 -76.26 -25.04 -17.57
CA LYS A 35 -75.78 -23.76 -18.09
C LYS A 35 -76.28 -22.59 -17.26
N ASP A 36 -75.40 -21.62 -17.02
CA ASP A 36 -75.71 -20.35 -16.35
C ASP A 36 -76.35 -20.50 -14.96
N ASN A 37 -76.11 -21.64 -14.27
CA ASN A 37 -76.60 -21.86 -12.91
C ASN A 37 -75.74 -21.08 -11.91
N GLN A 38 -76.39 -20.55 -10.88
CA GLN A 38 -75.73 -19.78 -9.83
C GLN A 38 -76.21 -20.22 -8.45
N SER A 39 -75.26 -20.55 -7.56
CA SER A 39 -75.51 -20.78 -6.15
C SER A 39 -74.80 -19.73 -5.30
N PHE A 40 -75.45 -19.30 -4.21
CA PHE A 40 -74.81 -18.42 -3.24
C PHE A 40 -73.65 -19.13 -2.52
N LYS A 41 -73.77 -20.44 -2.24
CA LYS A 41 -72.78 -21.24 -1.50
C LYS A 41 -71.96 -22.13 -2.43
N ASN A 42 -72.05 -23.45 -2.27
CA ASN A 42 -71.21 -24.45 -2.93
C ASN A 42 -71.88 -25.04 -4.17
N GLY A 43 -71.08 -25.35 -5.18
CA GLY A 43 -71.53 -26.11 -6.35
C GLY A 43 -72.47 -25.31 -7.23
N GLY A 44 -71.97 -24.45 -8.13
CA GLY A 44 -72.84 -23.55 -8.89
C GLY A 44 -73.96 -24.24 -9.69
N ALA A 45 -73.74 -25.48 -10.14
CA ALA A 45 -74.77 -26.33 -10.74
C ALA A 45 -75.21 -27.47 -9.82
N ILE A 46 -74.28 -28.25 -9.25
CA ILE A 46 -74.62 -29.45 -8.49
C ILE A 46 -73.80 -29.57 -7.22
N TYR A 47 -74.49 -29.91 -6.14
CA TYR A 47 -73.90 -30.27 -4.85
C TYR A 47 -74.14 -31.75 -4.55
N PHE A 48 -73.07 -32.47 -4.21
CA PHE A 48 -73.09 -33.88 -3.82
C PHE A 48 -72.51 -34.06 -2.42
N SER A 49 -73.25 -34.76 -1.55
CA SER A 49 -72.79 -35.11 -0.20
C SER A 49 -73.09 -36.56 0.16
N ASN A 50 -72.09 -37.24 0.73
CA ASN A 50 -72.19 -38.61 1.26
C ASN A 50 -72.82 -39.63 0.30
N SER A 51 -72.57 -39.50 -1.01
CA SER A 51 -73.16 -40.36 -2.04
C SER A 51 -72.13 -41.37 -2.55
N GLN A 52 -72.52 -42.64 -2.65
CA GLN A 52 -71.55 -43.74 -2.81
C GLN A 52 -70.96 -43.83 -4.23
N LYS A 53 -71.79 -43.64 -5.27
CA LYS A 53 -71.36 -43.74 -6.66
C LYS A 53 -72.08 -42.71 -7.54
N ILE A 54 -71.31 -41.76 -8.08
CA ILE A 54 -71.81 -40.74 -9.01
C ILE A 54 -71.16 -40.98 -10.38
N ILE A 55 -71.98 -41.09 -11.40
CA ILE A 55 -71.55 -41.21 -12.79
C ILE A 55 -72.12 -40.02 -13.57
N ILE A 56 -71.25 -39.25 -14.23
CA ILE A 56 -71.61 -38.17 -15.13
C ILE A 56 -71.07 -38.52 -16.51
N GLN A 57 -71.95 -38.63 -17.52
CA GLN A 57 -71.57 -39.03 -18.87
C GLN A 57 -72.16 -38.10 -19.91
N ASN A 58 -71.38 -37.79 -20.95
CA ASN A 58 -71.86 -37.05 -22.12
C ASN A 58 -72.56 -35.73 -21.76
N SER A 59 -72.12 -35.04 -20.71
CA SER A 59 -72.82 -33.88 -20.13
C SER A 59 -71.98 -32.61 -20.22
N GLN A 60 -72.64 -31.45 -20.17
CA GLN A 60 -72.00 -30.14 -20.31
C GLN A 60 -72.32 -29.23 -19.11
N PHE A 61 -71.28 -28.61 -18.54
CA PHE A 61 -71.34 -27.63 -17.47
C PHE A 61 -70.73 -26.33 -17.95
N ILE A 62 -71.57 -25.34 -18.26
CA ILE A 62 -71.16 -24.09 -18.92
C ILE A 62 -71.55 -22.88 -18.08
N SER A 63 -70.60 -22.00 -17.81
CA SER A 63 -70.85 -20.70 -17.16
C SER A 63 -71.53 -20.78 -15.78
N ASN A 64 -71.39 -21.89 -15.06
CA ASN A 64 -71.98 -22.03 -13.72
C ASN A 64 -71.11 -21.32 -12.67
N LYS A 65 -71.74 -20.78 -11.62
CA LYS A 65 -71.08 -19.92 -10.63
C LYS A 65 -71.42 -20.28 -9.19
N ALA A 66 -70.38 -20.38 -8.36
CA ALA A 66 -70.48 -20.37 -6.90
C ALA A 66 -70.01 -19.00 -6.39
N LEU A 67 -70.91 -18.23 -5.75
CA LEU A 67 -70.64 -16.83 -5.40
C LEU A 67 -69.71 -16.68 -4.21
N THR A 68 -69.95 -17.42 -3.13
CA THR A 68 -69.21 -17.24 -1.87
C THR A 68 -68.38 -18.45 -1.46
N MET A 69 -68.64 -19.63 -2.04
CA MET A 69 -67.94 -20.87 -1.68
C MET A 69 -67.40 -21.64 -2.91
N CYS A 70 -67.04 -22.92 -2.70
CA CYS A 70 -66.23 -23.70 -3.62
C CYS A 70 -67.05 -24.38 -4.74
N GLY A 71 -66.38 -24.78 -5.82
CA GLY A 71 -66.96 -25.63 -6.87
C GLY A 71 -67.86 -24.84 -7.81
N GLY A 72 -67.30 -24.13 -8.79
CA GLY A 72 -68.09 -23.27 -9.68
C GLY A 72 -69.16 -24.01 -10.49
N ALA A 73 -68.94 -25.28 -10.84
CA ALA A 73 -70.00 -26.16 -11.36
C ALA A 73 -70.41 -27.24 -10.35
N ILE A 74 -69.45 -28.02 -9.87
CA ILE A 74 -69.71 -29.17 -9.00
C ILE A 74 -68.96 -29.01 -7.68
N TYR A 75 -69.68 -29.22 -6.59
CA TYR A 75 -69.09 -29.42 -5.27
C TYR A 75 -69.36 -30.84 -4.80
N LEU A 76 -68.31 -31.56 -4.40
CA LEU A 76 -68.34 -32.96 -4.01
C LEU A 76 -67.72 -33.14 -2.62
N ILE A 77 -68.48 -33.66 -1.65
CA ILE A 77 -67.96 -34.04 -0.33
C ILE A 77 -68.29 -35.51 0.02
N SER A 78 -67.30 -36.24 0.55
CA SER A 78 -67.41 -37.64 1.01
C SER A 78 -68.07 -38.57 -0.01
N SER A 79 -67.78 -38.38 -1.29
CA SER A 79 -68.44 -39.07 -2.40
C SER A 79 -67.42 -39.45 -3.50
N ASN A 80 -67.78 -40.43 -4.35
CA ASN A 80 -66.97 -40.84 -5.50
C ASN A 80 -67.64 -40.41 -6.80
N ILE A 81 -66.86 -39.86 -7.72
CA ILE A 81 -67.36 -39.39 -9.02
C ILE A 81 -66.56 -39.95 -10.18
N ILE A 82 -67.27 -40.42 -11.21
CA ILE A 82 -66.72 -40.82 -12.50
C ILE A 82 -67.31 -39.89 -13.55
N ILE A 83 -66.44 -39.17 -14.25
CA ILE A 83 -66.81 -38.21 -15.30
C ILE A 83 -66.27 -38.72 -16.63
N VAL A 84 -67.20 -38.93 -17.57
CA VAL A 84 -66.93 -39.58 -18.85
C VAL A 84 -67.40 -38.65 -19.98
N ASN A 85 -66.55 -38.37 -20.97
CA ASN A 85 -66.89 -37.59 -22.17
C ASN A 85 -67.72 -36.33 -21.90
N SER A 86 -67.30 -35.54 -20.91
CA SER A 86 -68.06 -34.36 -20.46
C SER A 86 -67.25 -33.06 -20.61
N LEU A 87 -67.96 -31.93 -20.70
CA LEU A 87 -67.36 -30.61 -20.90
C LEU A 87 -67.63 -29.72 -19.69
N PHE A 88 -66.59 -29.11 -19.14
CA PHE A 88 -66.66 -28.05 -18.13
C PHE A 88 -66.02 -26.79 -18.68
N ARG A 89 -66.82 -25.77 -18.99
CA ARG A 89 -66.34 -24.54 -19.61
C ARG A 89 -66.84 -23.29 -18.90
N ASP A 90 -65.95 -22.32 -18.71
CA ASP A 90 -66.26 -20.99 -18.19
C ASP A 90 -66.95 -20.99 -16.80
N ASN A 91 -66.79 -22.06 -16.01
CA ASN A 91 -67.32 -22.13 -14.65
C ASN A 91 -66.43 -21.36 -13.66
N TYR A 92 -67.03 -20.76 -12.64
CA TYR A 92 -66.32 -19.85 -11.75
C TYR A 92 -66.72 -20.03 -10.28
N SER A 93 -65.76 -20.36 -9.42
CA SER A 93 -65.85 -20.08 -7.99
C SER A 93 -65.26 -18.69 -7.73
N ILE A 94 -66.13 -17.72 -7.42
CA ILE A 94 -65.75 -16.30 -7.42
C ILE A 94 -64.74 -15.98 -6.31
N MET A 95 -64.95 -16.57 -5.14
CA MET A 95 -64.23 -16.21 -3.93
C MET A 95 -63.38 -17.35 -3.35
N GLU A 96 -63.48 -18.56 -3.91
CA GLU A 96 -62.96 -19.77 -3.28
C GLU A 96 -62.31 -20.73 -4.31
N LYS A 97 -62.29 -22.02 -4.01
CA LYS A 97 -61.49 -23.05 -4.68
C LYS A 97 -62.31 -23.87 -5.67
N GLY A 98 -61.65 -24.44 -6.67
CA GLY A 98 -62.24 -25.41 -7.62
C GLY A 98 -63.17 -24.73 -8.62
N GLY A 99 -62.62 -24.16 -9.69
CA GLY A 99 -63.39 -23.32 -10.60
C GLY A 99 -64.46 -24.06 -11.39
N ALA A 100 -64.16 -25.27 -11.86
CA ALA A 100 -65.18 -26.20 -12.33
C ALA A 100 -65.63 -27.13 -11.20
N ILE A 101 -64.67 -27.81 -10.57
CA ILE A 101 -64.96 -28.92 -9.65
C ILE A 101 -64.18 -28.73 -8.36
N TYR A 102 -64.89 -28.76 -7.23
CA TYR A 102 -64.28 -28.87 -5.91
C TYR A 102 -64.56 -30.24 -5.31
N ILE A 103 -63.53 -30.87 -4.74
CA ILE A 103 -63.61 -32.22 -4.22
C ILE A 103 -62.96 -32.33 -2.85
N GLN A 104 -63.73 -32.86 -1.92
CA GLN A 104 -63.28 -33.34 -0.62
C GLN A 104 -63.90 -34.73 -0.40
N GLY A 105 -63.41 -35.74 -1.13
CA GLY A 105 -64.01 -37.08 -1.19
C GLY A 105 -62.97 -38.16 -1.43
N TYR A 106 -63.38 -39.41 -1.68
CA TYR A 106 -62.42 -40.52 -1.74
C TYR A 106 -61.75 -40.67 -3.12
N GLN A 107 -62.49 -40.51 -4.23
CA GLN A 107 -61.94 -40.69 -5.58
C GLN A 107 -62.67 -39.87 -6.65
N ILE A 108 -61.91 -39.31 -7.59
CA ILE A 108 -62.40 -38.81 -8.88
C ILE A 108 -61.70 -39.53 -10.03
N GLN A 109 -62.50 -39.99 -10.99
CA GLN A 109 -62.04 -40.57 -12.23
C GLN A 109 -62.53 -39.71 -13.41
N LEU A 110 -61.59 -39.16 -14.18
CA LEU A 110 -61.84 -38.42 -15.41
C LEU A 110 -61.43 -39.31 -16.60
N THR A 111 -62.35 -39.60 -17.52
CA THR A 111 -62.06 -40.43 -18.70
C THR A 111 -62.75 -39.96 -19.98
N ASP A 112 -62.39 -40.60 -21.09
CA ASP A 112 -63.04 -40.56 -22.40
C ASP A 112 -63.24 -39.15 -22.95
N LYS A 113 -62.16 -38.39 -23.16
CA LYS A 113 -62.16 -37.03 -23.75
C LYS A 113 -62.87 -35.96 -22.93
N THR A 114 -63.01 -36.17 -21.62
CA THR A 114 -63.48 -35.11 -20.72
C THR A 114 -62.59 -33.87 -20.82
N THR A 115 -63.22 -32.71 -20.98
CA THR A 115 -62.54 -31.43 -21.24
C THR A 115 -62.93 -30.39 -20.18
N ILE A 116 -61.94 -29.80 -19.49
CA ILE A 116 -62.12 -28.77 -18.46
C ILE A 116 -61.32 -27.53 -18.87
N ILE A 117 -61.99 -26.48 -19.33
CA ILE A 117 -61.35 -25.32 -19.96
C ILE A 117 -61.93 -23.97 -19.51
N ASN A 118 -61.09 -22.94 -19.46
CA ASN A 118 -61.47 -21.55 -19.15
C ASN A 118 -62.19 -21.35 -17.81
N ASN A 119 -62.06 -22.28 -16.88
CA ASN A 119 -62.65 -22.18 -15.56
C ASN A 119 -61.75 -21.34 -14.64
N LYS A 120 -62.35 -20.70 -13.63
CA LYS A 120 -61.66 -19.74 -12.76
C LYS A 120 -61.92 -20.02 -11.29
N ALA A 121 -60.91 -19.86 -10.46
CA ALA A 121 -61.00 -19.90 -8.99
C ALA A 121 -59.79 -19.17 -8.38
N TYR A 122 -59.80 -18.99 -7.06
CA TYR A 122 -58.58 -18.55 -6.38
C TYR A 122 -57.52 -19.65 -6.33
N ILE A 123 -57.91 -20.89 -6.08
CA ILE A 123 -57.03 -22.05 -6.07
C ILE A 123 -57.69 -23.18 -6.87
N GLY A 124 -56.93 -23.81 -7.78
CA GLY A 124 -57.45 -24.91 -8.61
C GLY A 124 -58.48 -24.42 -9.62
N GLY A 125 -58.05 -23.62 -10.60
CA GLY A 125 -58.92 -22.99 -11.60
C GLY A 125 -59.81 -23.97 -12.35
N GLY A 126 -59.30 -25.16 -12.68
CA GLY A 126 -60.09 -26.27 -13.20
C GLY A 126 -60.70 -27.10 -12.07
N VAL A 127 -59.86 -27.88 -11.40
CA VAL A 127 -60.24 -28.81 -10.34
C VAL A 127 -59.43 -28.50 -9.08
N TYR A 128 -60.13 -28.40 -7.95
CA TYR A 128 -59.50 -28.43 -6.63
C TYR A 128 -59.82 -29.76 -5.94
N TYR A 129 -58.82 -30.35 -5.29
CA TYR A 129 -58.99 -31.57 -4.50
C TYR A 129 -58.18 -31.53 -3.22
N ASP A 130 -58.74 -32.08 -2.14
CA ASP A 130 -58.01 -32.28 -0.90
C ASP A 130 -57.11 -33.52 -1.00
N LEU A 131 -55.79 -33.29 -0.97
CA LEU A 131 -54.78 -34.34 -1.08
C LEU A 131 -54.86 -35.40 0.02
N ALA A 132 -55.33 -35.05 1.20
CA ALA A 132 -55.39 -35.99 2.33
C ALA A 132 -56.42 -37.10 2.10
N THR A 133 -57.48 -36.79 1.35
CA THR A 133 -58.67 -37.65 1.22
C THR A 133 -58.89 -38.15 -0.20
N THR A 134 -58.43 -37.40 -1.21
CA THR A 134 -58.84 -37.57 -2.60
C THR A 134 -57.71 -38.09 -3.50
N LYS A 135 -58.03 -39.07 -4.35
CA LYS A 135 -57.17 -39.48 -5.48
C LYS A 135 -57.80 -39.05 -6.81
N ILE A 136 -57.01 -38.36 -7.65
CA ILE A 136 -57.38 -38.09 -9.04
C ILE A 136 -56.81 -39.17 -9.95
N GLN A 137 -57.69 -39.83 -10.70
CA GLN A 137 -57.33 -40.67 -11.82
C GLN A 137 -57.79 -39.99 -13.11
N LYS A 138 -56.86 -39.76 -14.03
CA LYS A 138 -57.15 -39.25 -15.37
C LYS A 138 -56.54 -40.17 -16.41
N ASP A 139 -57.27 -40.46 -17.48
CA ASP A 139 -56.67 -41.10 -18.65
C ASP A 139 -55.94 -40.06 -19.53
N THR A 140 -55.26 -40.54 -20.58
CA THR A 140 -54.48 -39.70 -21.50
C THR A 140 -55.34 -38.83 -22.41
N THR A 141 -56.66 -39.07 -22.47
CA THR A 141 -57.58 -38.35 -23.35
C THR A 141 -58.22 -37.14 -22.67
N VAL A 142 -58.08 -37.01 -21.35
CA VAL A 142 -58.57 -35.86 -20.57
C VAL A 142 -57.78 -34.60 -20.88
N ILE A 143 -58.49 -33.50 -21.17
CA ILE A 143 -57.92 -32.20 -21.47
C ILE A 143 -58.28 -31.21 -20.36
N ILE A 144 -57.27 -30.66 -19.68
CA ILE A 144 -57.46 -29.57 -18.71
C ILE A 144 -56.49 -28.45 -19.07
N LEU A 145 -56.99 -27.33 -19.61
CA LEU A 145 -56.16 -26.24 -20.11
C LEU A 145 -56.86 -24.88 -20.03
N ASN A 146 -56.08 -23.80 -20.08
CA ASN A 146 -56.56 -22.41 -20.05
C ASN A 146 -57.45 -22.06 -18.85
N ASN A 147 -57.33 -22.81 -17.76
CA ASN A 147 -58.00 -22.46 -16.50
C ASN A 147 -57.12 -21.48 -15.71
N LEU A 148 -57.74 -20.73 -14.79
CA LEU A 148 -57.07 -19.70 -14.00
C LEU A 148 -57.26 -19.96 -12.51
N GLY A 149 -56.16 -20.24 -11.81
CA GLY A 149 -56.07 -20.15 -10.35
C GLY A 149 -55.39 -18.82 -10.01
N HIS A 150 -56.10 -17.88 -9.40
CA HIS A 150 -55.54 -16.55 -9.09
C HIS A 150 -54.32 -16.62 -8.16
N PHE A 151 -54.31 -17.55 -7.20
CA PHE A 151 -53.20 -17.75 -6.27
C PHE A 151 -52.24 -18.85 -6.72
N TYR A 152 -52.76 -20.05 -7.04
CA TYR A 152 -52.01 -21.16 -7.65
C TYR A 152 -52.95 -22.25 -8.21
N GLY A 153 -52.38 -23.26 -8.89
CA GLY A 153 -53.12 -24.37 -9.47
C GLY A 153 -54.02 -23.90 -10.59
N LYS A 154 -53.43 -23.60 -11.76
CA LYS A 154 -54.18 -23.10 -12.92
C LYS A 154 -55.22 -24.13 -13.34
N ASN A 155 -54.81 -25.38 -13.53
CA ASN A 155 -55.69 -26.48 -13.89
C ASN A 155 -56.04 -27.35 -12.69
N LEU A 156 -55.03 -27.76 -11.91
CA LEU A 156 -55.20 -28.62 -10.75
C LEU A 156 -54.64 -27.92 -9.52
N GLY A 157 -55.42 -27.86 -8.44
CA GLY A 157 -55.00 -27.30 -7.16
C GLY A 157 -55.27 -28.26 -6.01
N SER A 158 -54.32 -28.34 -5.07
CA SER A 158 -54.46 -29.10 -3.82
C SER A 158 -53.80 -28.37 -2.65
N GLN A 159 -52.56 -28.73 -2.34
CA GLN A 159 -51.64 -28.02 -1.45
C GLN A 159 -50.27 -27.96 -2.14
N PRO A 160 -49.37 -27.04 -1.75
CA PRO A 160 -48.01 -26.98 -2.28
C PRO A 160 -47.30 -28.34 -2.23
N ARG A 161 -46.57 -28.69 -3.29
CA ARG A 161 -45.90 -30.00 -3.44
C ARG A 161 -44.39 -29.93 -3.24
N LYS A 162 -43.78 -28.77 -3.53
CA LYS A 162 -42.33 -28.64 -3.53
C LYS A 162 -41.91 -27.27 -2.97
N ILE A 163 -40.72 -27.24 -2.40
CA ILE A 163 -39.99 -26.02 -2.07
C ILE A 163 -38.80 -25.95 -3.02
N LYS A 164 -38.59 -24.80 -3.69
CA LYS A 164 -37.40 -24.58 -4.52
C LYS A 164 -36.75 -23.25 -4.20
N GLN A 165 -35.43 -23.19 -4.36
CA GLN A 165 -34.70 -21.93 -4.33
C GLN A 165 -34.83 -21.24 -5.69
N ILE A 166 -35.03 -19.93 -5.67
CA ILE A 166 -35.09 -19.08 -6.87
C ILE A 166 -33.93 -18.11 -6.83
N ASN A 167 -33.11 -18.11 -7.88
CA ASN A 167 -32.14 -17.05 -8.07
C ASN A 167 -32.86 -15.76 -8.50
N HIS A 168 -32.80 -14.72 -7.67
CA HIS A 168 -33.47 -13.44 -7.92
C HIS A 168 -33.07 -12.79 -9.26
N ILE A 169 -31.85 -13.03 -9.76
CA ILE A 169 -31.33 -12.41 -10.98
C ILE A 169 -31.63 -13.27 -12.21
N SER A 170 -31.27 -14.56 -12.17
CA SER A 170 -31.41 -15.45 -13.34
C SER A 170 -32.77 -16.13 -13.43
N LYS A 171 -33.62 -16.01 -12.42
CA LYS A 171 -34.90 -16.75 -12.23
C LYS A 171 -34.74 -18.28 -12.29
N GLN A 172 -33.51 -18.78 -12.21
CA GLN A 172 -33.23 -20.21 -12.23
C GLN A 172 -33.72 -20.85 -10.92
N GLN A 173 -34.38 -21.99 -11.06
CA GLN A 173 -34.91 -22.76 -9.95
C GLN A 173 -33.97 -23.92 -9.62
N THR A 174 -33.71 -24.14 -8.33
CA THR A 174 -32.91 -25.28 -7.86
C THR A 174 -33.64 -26.04 -6.76
N ASN A 175 -33.47 -27.36 -6.77
CA ASN A 175 -34.10 -28.28 -5.80
C ASN A 175 -33.25 -28.49 -4.53
N ALA A 176 -32.13 -27.77 -4.39
CA ALA A 176 -31.24 -27.84 -3.24
C ALA A 176 -30.55 -26.49 -3.03
N ILE A 177 -30.26 -26.16 -1.78
CA ILE A 177 -29.54 -24.96 -1.37
C ILE A 177 -28.13 -25.37 -0.95
N THR A 178 -27.09 -24.74 -1.48
CA THR A 178 -25.71 -24.98 -1.04
C THR A 178 -25.07 -23.66 -0.65
N ILE A 179 -24.62 -23.56 0.60
CA ILE A 179 -23.95 -22.38 1.15
C ILE A 179 -22.51 -22.78 1.51
N SER A 180 -21.57 -22.37 0.68
CA SER A 180 -20.14 -22.51 0.95
C SER A 180 -19.54 -21.27 1.59
N ASN A 181 -18.44 -21.42 2.32
CA ASN A 181 -17.67 -20.32 2.88
C ASN A 181 -18.44 -19.50 3.92
N PHE A 182 -19.31 -20.15 4.70
CA PHE A 182 -20.14 -19.51 5.71
C PHE A 182 -19.30 -19.09 6.93
N GLN A 183 -19.47 -17.84 7.37
CA GLN A 183 -18.79 -17.31 8.55
C GLN A 183 -19.58 -17.68 9.81
N SER A 184 -18.93 -18.39 10.73
CA SER A 184 -19.57 -18.82 11.98
C SER A 184 -19.95 -17.63 12.86
N GLY A 185 -21.19 -17.60 13.34
CA GLY A 185 -21.72 -16.52 14.18
C GLY A 185 -22.25 -15.30 13.42
N ASN A 186 -22.11 -15.25 12.10
CA ASN A 186 -22.57 -14.13 11.28
C ASN A 186 -23.76 -14.50 10.39
N PHE A 187 -24.45 -13.50 9.86
CA PHE A 187 -25.58 -13.66 8.94
C PHE A 187 -25.13 -14.17 7.56
N THR A 188 -26.07 -14.77 6.82
CA THR A 188 -25.84 -15.13 5.42
C THR A 188 -25.45 -13.91 4.59
N LYS A 189 -24.28 -13.95 3.94
CA LYS A 189 -23.77 -12.84 3.11
C LYS A 189 -24.61 -12.60 1.84
N GLN A 190 -25.25 -13.65 1.32
CA GLN A 190 -26.10 -13.59 0.13
C GLN A 190 -27.56 -13.78 0.52
N LYS A 191 -28.46 -13.03 -0.13
CA LYS A 191 -29.90 -13.20 0.04
C LYS A 191 -30.34 -14.50 -0.63
N ILE A 192 -30.93 -15.42 0.14
CA ILE A 192 -31.44 -16.69 -0.37
C ILE A 192 -32.96 -16.59 -0.46
N TYR A 193 -33.49 -16.66 -1.69
CA TYR A 193 -34.92 -16.62 -1.95
C TYR A 193 -35.45 -18.00 -2.24
N ILE A 194 -36.57 -18.33 -1.61
CA ILE A 194 -37.21 -19.63 -1.62
C ILE A 194 -38.70 -19.43 -1.90
N GLN A 195 -39.29 -20.33 -2.67
CA GLN A 195 -40.72 -20.29 -2.98
C GLN A 195 -41.35 -21.68 -2.94
N LEU A 196 -42.65 -21.69 -2.68
CA LEU A 196 -43.52 -22.86 -2.73
C LEU A 196 -44.04 -23.08 -4.15
N PHE A 197 -44.12 -24.33 -4.56
CA PHE A 197 -44.57 -24.75 -5.88
C PHE A 197 -45.74 -25.72 -5.77
N ASP A 198 -46.70 -25.60 -6.68
CA ASP A 198 -47.85 -26.49 -6.77
C ASP A 198 -47.51 -27.81 -7.50
N GLU A 199 -48.53 -28.62 -7.74
CA GLU A 199 -48.42 -29.90 -8.45
C GLU A 199 -48.14 -29.77 -9.95
N GLU A 200 -48.38 -28.59 -10.52
CA GLU A 200 -48.09 -28.24 -11.91
C GLU A 200 -46.67 -27.66 -12.05
N ASP A 201 -45.89 -27.64 -10.95
CA ASP A 201 -44.54 -27.08 -10.88
C ASP A 201 -44.49 -25.56 -11.12
N GLU A 202 -45.59 -24.86 -10.83
CA GLU A 202 -45.71 -23.41 -10.89
C GLU A 202 -45.56 -22.80 -9.48
N PRO A 203 -44.91 -21.62 -9.35
CA PRO A 203 -44.73 -20.96 -8.06
C PRO A 203 -46.04 -20.33 -7.57
N LEU A 204 -46.29 -20.41 -6.27
CA LEU A 204 -47.41 -19.72 -5.62
C LEU A 204 -47.25 -18.19 -5.76
N ASP A 205 -48.34 -17.49 -6.11
CA ASP A 205 -48.33 -16.03 -6.30
C ASP A 205 -48.73 -15.27 -5.02
N PHE A 206 -47.75 -14.99 -4.17
CA PHE A 206 -47.98 -14.23 -2.95
C PHE A 206 -48.19 -12.72 -3.16
N SER A 207 -48.28 -12.22 -4.40
CA SER A 207 -48.63 -10.81 -4.64
C SER A 207 -50.02 -10.44 -4.09
N LEU A 208 -50.91 -11.44 -3.98
CA LEU A 208 -52.24 -11.32 -3.41
C LEU A 208 -52.24 -10.94 -1.92
N LYS A 209 -51.14 -11.14 -1.19
CA LYS A 209 -51.00 -10.68 0.21
C LYS A 209 -51.11 -9.17 0.36
N ASN A 210 -51.00 -8.38 -0.70
CA ASN A 210 -51.20 -6.93 -0.59
C ASN A 210 -52.68 -6.51 -0.72
N ASN A 211 -53.57 -7.43 -1.12
CA ASN A 211 -55.00 -7.19 -1.33
C ASN A 211 -55.86 -8.08 -0.40
N PHE A 212 -55.48 -8.20 0.87
CA PHE A 212 -56.17 -9.06 1.84
C PHE A 212 -57.66 -8.74 1.97
N ASP A 213 -58.08 -7.48 1.81
CA ASP A 213 -59.47 -7.04 1.95
C ASP A 213 -60.45 -7.69 0.94
N ILE A 214 -59.94 -8.29 -0.13
CA ILE A 214 -60.74 -8.92 -1.20
C ILE A 214 -60.83 -10.45 -1.00
N LEU A 215 -59.96 -11.04 -0.16
CA LEU A 215 -59.87 -12.48 0.06
C LEU A 215 -60.82 -12.97 1.15
N THR A 216 -61.35 -14.19 1.01
CA THR A 216 -62.12 -14.85 2.07
C THR A 216 -61.23 -15.26 3.24
N SER A 217 -61.80 -15.32 4.44
CA SER A 217 -61.06 -15.73 5.65
C SER A 217 -60.39 -17.11 5.51
N SER A 218 -60.96 -18.02 4.72
CA SER A 218 -60.41 -19.35 4.48
C SER A 218 -59.10 -19.31 3.68
N ILE A 219 -59.06 -18.54 2.59
CA ILE A 219 -57.87 -18.36 1.75
C ILE A 219 -56.80 -17.59 2.52
N GLN A 220 -57.18 -16.57 3.27
CA GLN A 220 -56.24 -15.82 4.10
C GLN A 220 -55.56 -16.71 5.15
N GLN A 221 -56.32 -17.56 5.82
CA GLN A 221 -55.78 -18.54 6.76
C GLN A 221 -54.82 -19.51 6.07
N GLU A 222 -55.18 -20.04 4.89
CA GLU A 222 -54.30 -20.92 4.11
C GLU A 222 -52.97 -20.24 3.74
N ILE A 223 -53.04 -19.01 3.23
CA ILE A 223 -51.86 -18.21 2.87
C ILE A 223 -50.95 -17.97 4.09
N ASN A 224 -51.53 -17.76 5.27
CA ASN A 224 -50.79 -17.50 6.50
C ASN A 224 -50.19 -18.75 7.15
N LEU A 225 -50.74 -19.93 6.86
CA LEU A 225 -50.18 -21.23 7.29
C LEU A 225 -48.87 -21.56 6.57
N TYR A 226 -48.66 -21.02 5.38
CA TYR A 226 -47.45 -21.25 4.60
C TYR A 226 -46.24 -20.53 5.21
N GLN A 227 -45.46 -21.31 5.96
CA GLN A 227 -44.18 -20.91 6.56
C GLN A 227 -43.09 -21.92 6.18
N ILE A 228 -41.85 -21.44 6.09
CA ILE A 228 -40.68 -22.28 5.79
C ILE A 228 -39.70 -22.09 6.94
N ALA A 229 -39.32 -23.17 7.62
CA ALA A 229 -38.42 -23.16 8.78
C ALA A 229 -37.39 -24.29 8.69
N PHE A 230 -36.35 -24.25 9.51
CA PHE A 230 -35.44 -25.40 9.64
C PHE A 230 -36.15 -26.60 10.27
N ASP A 231 -35.77 -27.80 9.82
CA ASP A 231 -36.25 -29.04 10.43
C ASP A 231 -35.60 -29.24 11.80
N GLU A 232 -36.34 -28.96 12.88
CA GLU A 232 -35.84 -29.08 14.26
C GLU A 232 -35.29 -30.48 14.57
N GLN A 233 -35.84 -31.52 13.94
CA GLN A 233 -35.39 -32.91 14.13
C GLN A 233 -33.98 -33.18 13.58
N GLN A 234 -33.48 -32.35 12.65
CA GLN A 234 -32.15 -32.50 12.04
C GLN A 234 -31.09 -31.61 12.71
N LEU A 235 -31.48 -30.71 13.61
CA LEU A 235 -30.55 -29.86 14.34
C LEU A 235 -29.84 -30.68 15.42
N THR A 236 -28.60 -31.07 15.13
CA THR A 236 -27.74 -31.79 16.09
C THR A 236 -27.10 -30.83 17.09
N ASP A 237 -26.63 -31.35 18.22
CA ASP A 237 -25.84 -30.59 19.20
C ASP A 237 -24.54 -29.98 18.63
N GLN A 238 -24.15 -30.34 17.40
CA GLN A 238 -22.96 -29.83 16.72
C GLN A 238 -23.17 -28.48 16.02
N ILE A 239 -24.42 -28.05 15.81
CA ILE A 239 -24.78 -26.78 15.17
C ILE A 239 -25.83 -26.03 16.01
N SER A 240 -25.72 -24.71 16.08
CA SER A 240 -26.74 -23.84 16.69
C SER A 240 -27.16 -22.76 15.70
N ILE A 241 -28.45 -22.65 15.43
CA ILE A 241 -29.04 -21.51 14.70
C ILE A 241 -29.57 -20.55 15.75
N SER A 242 -29.00 -19.34 15.85
CA SER A 242 -29.34 -18.40 16.92
C SER A 242 -30.40 -17.37 16.52
N VAL A 243 -30.46 -17.02 15.24
CA VAL A 243 -31.42 -16.05 14.67
C VAL A 243 -31.78 -16.51 13.25
N GLY A 244 -33.06 -16.36 12.86
CA GLY A 244 -33.52 -16.62 11.49
C GLY A 244 -33.77 -18.10 11.20
N ASP A 245 -34.25 -18.84 12.20
CA ASP A 245 -34.74 -20.22 12.08
C ASP A 245 -35.97 -20.35 11.15
N GLN A 246 -36.70 -19.27 10.93
CA GLN A 246 -37.78 -19.17 9.96
C GLN A 246 -37.46 -18.19 8.82
N ALA A 247 -37.86 -18.55 7.60
CA ALA A 247 -37.74 -17.68 6.43
C ALA A 247 -38.77 -16.55 6.50
N GLN A 248 -38.32 -15.31 6.26
CA GLN A 248 -39.16 -14.12 6.34
C GLN A 248 -39.76 -13.79 4.97
N PHE A 249 -41.04 -13.42 4.92
CA PHE A 249 -41.66 -12.99 3.68
C PHE A 249 -41.15 -11.61 3.23
N ASP A 250 -40.64 -11.51 2.00
CA ASP A 250 -40.14 -10.26 1.42
C ASP A 250 -41.21 -9.64 0.50
N GLN A 251 -41.83 -8.54 0.94
CA GLN A 251 -42.93 -7.88 0.22
C GLN A 251 -42.50 -7.31 -1.15
N ALA A 252 -41.22 -6.97 -1.34
CA ALA A 252 -40.73 -6.42 -2.60
C ALA A 252 -40.65 -7.48 -3.71
N THR A 253 -40.43 -8.74 -3.33
CA THR A 253 -40.17 -9.84 -4.26
C THR A 253 -41.25 -10.93 -4.23
N TYR A 254 -42.16 -10.87 -3.27
CA TYR A 254 -43.22 -11.86 -3.01
C TYR A 254 -42.69 -13.28 -2.79
N MET A 255 -41.48 -13.40 -2.25
CA MET A 255 -40.78 -14.66 -1.96
C MET A 255 -40.38 -14.74 -0.49
N PHE A 256 -40.11 -15.96 -0.02
CA PHE A 256 -39.53 -16.16 1.32
C PHE A 256 -38.01 -15.98 1.26
N LYS A 257 -37.51 -15.05 2.07
CA LYS A 257 -36.09 -14.75 2.23
C LYS A 257 -35.55 -15.46 3.46
N LEU A 258 -34.59 -16.34 3.24
CA LEU A 258 -33.83 -16.99 4.31
C LEU A 258 -32.60 -16.14 4.67
N ASN A 259 -32.51 -15.72 5.92
CA ASN A 259 -31.37 -15.01 6.49
C ASN A 259 -31.16 -15.43 7.94
N PHE A 260 -30.09 -16.16 8.22
CA PHE A 260 -29.87 -16.78 9.52
C PHE A 260 -28.41 -16.69 9.97
N THR A 261 -28.21 -16.81 11.29
CA THR A 261 -26.90 -16.95 11.94
C THR A 261 -26.74 -18.37 12.44
N ALA A 262 -25.63 -19.01 12.10
CA ALA A 262 -25.31 -20.36 12.55
C ALA A 262 -23.92 -20.44 13.16
N SER A 263 -23.73 -21.33 14.13
CA SER A 263 -22.44 -21.59 14.78
C SER A 263 -22.22 -23.09 14.96
N PHE A 264 -20.97 -23.54 14.96
CA PHE A 264 -20.62 -24.97 14.99
C PHE A 264 -19.71 -25.33 16.15
N LYS A 265 -19.74 -26.59 16.61
CA LYS A 265 -18.80 -27.12 17.63
C LYS A 265 -17.53 -27.69 17.01
N SER A 266 -17.62 -28.90 16.42
CA SER A 266 -16.47 -29.63 15.88
C SER A 266 -16.54 -29.89 14.37
N GLN A 267 -17.72 -30.16 13.83
CA GLN A 267 -17.94 -30.38 12.40
C GLN A 267 -18.12 -29.05 11.67
N THR A 268 -17.58 -28.96 10.45
CA THR A 268 -17.67 -27.75 9.61
C THR A 268 -18.63 -27.90 8.43
N SER A 269 -19.19 -29.08 8.21
CA SER A 269 -20.12 -29.37 7.12
C SER A 269 -21.38 -30.03 7.67
N PHE A 270 -22.54 -29.52 7.28
CA PHE A 270 -23.85 -29.98 7.75
C PHE A 270 -24.81 -30.12 6.58
N ASP A 271 -25.52 -31.24 6.54
CA ASP A 271 -26.65 -31.47 5.65
C ASP A 271 -27.94 -31.26 6.47
N LEU A 272 -28.62 -30.17 6.20
CA LEU A 272 -29.85 -29.72 6.85
C LEU A 272 -31.02 -29.78 5.85
N SER A 273 -32.23 -29.51 6.33
CA SER A 273 -33.38 -29.28 5.46
C SER A 273 -34.25 -28.15 5.98
N LEU A 274 -34.86 -27.42 5.04
CA LEU A 274 -35.92 -26.48 5.33
C LEU A 274 -37.24 -27.13 4.98
N VAL A 275 -38.23 -26.94 5.83
CA VAL A 275 -39.50 -27.65 5.80
C VAL A 275 -40.65 -26.67 5.87
N SER A 276 -41.73 -27.01 5.20
CA SER A 276 -43.03 -26.35 5.36
C SER A 276 -44.02 -27.39 5.83
N PHE A 277 -44.61 -27.15 7.01
CA PHE A 277 -45.64 -28.01 7.57
C PHE A 277 -46.98 -27.61 6.98
N LEU A 278 -47.54 -28.49 6.17
CA LEU A 278 -48.87 -28.37 5.61
C LEU A 278 -49.84 -29.16 6.51
N THR A 279 -51.14 -28.93 6.35
CA THR A 279 -52.17 -29.50 7.24
C THR A 279 -52.07 -31.03 7.38
N PHE A 280 -51.62 -31.73 6.33
CA PHE A 280 -51.53 -33.20 6.31
C PHE A 280 -50.23 -33.73 5.70
N SER A 281 -49.27 -32.87 5.37
CA SER A 281 -48.03 -33.30 4.74
C SER A 281 -46.87 -32.36 5.07
N LYS A 282 -45.64 -32.85 4.88
CA LYS A 282 -44.41 -32.08 5.06
C LYS A 282 -43.68 -32.07 3.73
N ILE A 283 -43.38 -30.88 3.23
CA ILE A 283 -42.52 -30.69 2.06
C ILE A 283 -41.19 -30.11 2.52
N SER A 284 -40.10 -30.51 1.87
CA SER A 284 -38.75 -30.14 2.30
C SER A 284 -37.82 -29.84 1.14
N ILE A 285 -36.85 -28.94 1.36
CA ILE A 285 -35.71 -28.69 0.48
C ILE A 285 -34.40 -28.95 1.24
N PRO A 286 -33.46 -29.74 0.68
CA PRO A 286 -32.17 -29.96 1.31
C PRO A 286 -31.29 -28.69 1.27
N LEU A 287 -30.58 -28.43 2.37
CA LEU A 287 -29.65 -27.32 2.53
C LEU A 287 -28.30 -27.84 3.03
N LYS A 288 -27.26 -27.71 2.20
CA LYS A 288 -25.88 -28.03 2.57
C LYS A 288 -25.14 -26.79 3.03
N LEU A 289 -24.64 -26.79 4.27
CA LEU A 289 -23.95 -25.66 4.90
C LEU A 289 -22.49 -26.02 5.21
N ASN A 290 -21.55 -25.27 4.63
CA ASN A 290 -20.11 -25.45 4.87
C ASN A 290 -19.50 -24.18 5.49
N PHE A 291 -19.01 -24.32 6.73
CA PHE A 291 -18.29 -23.30 7.47
C PHE A 291 -16.85 -23.16 6.97
N ARG A 292 -16.35 -21.91 6.94
CA ARG A 292 -14.93 -21.61 6.73
C ARG A 292 -14.19 -21.41 8.05
N PRO A 293 -12.86 -21.62 8.10
CA PRO A 293 -12.05 -21.15 9.21
C PRO A 293 -12.15 -19.63 9.38
N CYS A 294 -11.88 -19.13 10.60
CA CYS A 294 -11.81 -17.69 10.83
C CYS A 294 -10.63 -17.09 10.05
N GLU A 295 -10.81 -15.92 9.47
CA GLU A 295 -9.82 -15.22 8.66
C GLU A 295 -9.06 -14.17 9.49
N ILE A 296 -7.90 -13.72 9.00
CA ILE A 296 -7.18 -12.59 9.63
C ILE A 296 -8.08 -11.36 9.61
N GLY A 297 -8.18 -10.66 10.75
CA GLY A 297 -9.14 -9.59 10.98
C GLY A 297 -10.40 -10.03 11.72
N GLU A 298 -10.57 -11.34 11.94
CA GLU A 298 -11.60 -11.91 12.79
C GLU A 298 -10.98 -12.44 14.09
N ILE A 299 -11.78 -12.44 15.15
CA ILE A 299 -11.45 -13.07 16.43
C ILE A 299 -12.27 -14.34 16.61
N LYS A 300 -11.61 -15.38 17.12
CA LYS A 300 -12.23 -16.67 17.41
C LYS A 300 -12.61 -16.73 18.88
N TYR A 301 -13.89 -16.92 19.15
CA TYR A 301 -14.42 -17.02 20.51
C TYR A 301 -15.31 -18.26 20.65
N PHE A 302 -15.29 -18.84 21.85
CA PHE A 302 -16.07 -20.02 22.18
C PHE A 302 -17.20 -19.62 23.12
N ARG A 303 -18.46 -19.70 22.67
CA ARG A 303 -19.64 -19.51 23.51
C ARG A 303 -20.41 -20.82 23.62
N SER A 304 -20.58 -21.29 24.85
CA SER A 304 -21.35 -22.52 25.13
C SER A 304 -20.90 -23.75 24.31
N GLY A 305 -19.59 -23.83 24.00
CA GLY A 305 -19.00 -24.91 23.20
C GLY A 305 -19.02 -24.70 21.68
N TYR A 306 -19.66 -23.64 21.17
CA TYR A 306 -19.68 -23.31 19.74
C TYR A 306 -18.59 -22.29 19.39
N THR A 307 -17.92 -22.50 18.25
CA THR A 307 -16.94 -21.61 17.67
C THR A 307 -17.64 -20.51 16.89
N GLN A 308 -17.32 -19.25 17.16
CA GLN A 308 -17.80 -18.09 16.41
C GLN A 308 -16.61 -17.23 15.94
N CYS A 309 -16.75 -16.61 14.76
CA CYS A 309 -15.74 -15.78 14.13
C CYS A 309 -16.30 -14.36 13.99
N ASP A 310 -15.96 -13.46 14.90
CA ASP A 310 -16.42 -12.07 14.85
C ASP A 310 -15.39 -11.20 14.14
N GLN A 311 -15.84 -10.42 13.17
CA GLN A 311 -14.99 -9.43 12.52
C GLN A 311 -14.80 -8.22 13.44
N CYS A 312 -13.56 -7.74 13.60
CA CYS A 312 -13.29 -6.54 14.37
C CYS A 312 -14.08 -5.34 13.79
N SER A 313 -14.77 -4.60 14.67
CA SER A 313 -15.61 -3.47 14.31
C SER A 313 -14.78 -2.30 13.78
N GLU A 314 -15.45 -1.34 13.14
CA GLU A 314 -14.83 -0.08 12.74
C GLU A 314 -14.11 0.58 13.94
N GLY A 315 -12.89 1.06 13.71
CA GLY A 315 -12.03 1.59 14.78
C GLY A 315 -11.14 0.55 15.46
N THR A 316 -11.27 -0.74 15.10
CA THR A 316 -10.46 -1.83 15.66
C THR A 316 -9.97 -2.80 14.59
N TYR A 317 -8.86 -3.48 14.85
CA TYR A 317 -8.25 -4.43 13.90
C TYR A 317 -7.58 -5.62 14.59
N SER A 318 -7.32 -6.68 13.83
CA SER A 318 -6.52 -7.84 14.26
C SER A 318 -5.70 -8.37 13.08
N LEU A 319 -4.39 -8.51 13.27
CA LEU A 319 -3.46 -9.05 12.25
C LEU A 319 -2.96 -10.46 12.58
N ALA A 320 -3.29 -10.98 13.77
CA ALA A 320 -2.90 -12.31 14.20
C ALA A 320 -3.83 -13.37 13.57
N ASP A 321 -3.26 -14.54 13.23
CA ASP A 321 -4.00 -15.66 12.67
C ASP A 321 -4.82 -16.36 13.78
N PRO A 322 -6.17 -16.28 13.74
CA PRO A 322 -7.04 -16.85 14.78
C PRO A 322 -6.99 -18.37 14.88
N ASN A 323 -6.42 -19.07 13.88
CA ASN A 323 -6.33 -20.53 13.89
C ASN A 323 -5.02 -21.05 14.47
N LYS A 324 -3.98 -20.21 14.61
CA LYS A 324 -2.65 -20.63 15.09
C LYS A 324 -2.34 -20.20 16.51
N SER A 325 -3.04 -19.21 17.05
CA SER A 325 -2.81 -18.71 18.41
C SER A 325 -3.57 -19.51 19.45
N ASN A 326 -2.86 -20.07 20.43
CA ASN A 326 -3.49 -20.69 21.62
C ASN A 326 -4.07 -19.66 22.61
N HIS A 327 -3.76 -18.38 22.44
CA HIS A 327 -4.27 -17.29 23.28
C HIS A 327 -5.49 -16.64 22.61
N GLN A 328 -6.45 -16.18 23.41
CA GLN A 328 -7.59 -15.39 22.93
C GLN A 328 -7.10 -14.09 22.29
N ILE A 329 -7.23 -13.99 20.97
CA ILE A 329 -6.92 -12.77 20.23
C ILE A 329 -8.02 -11.75 20.52
N GLN A 330 -7.61 -10.52 20.82
CA GLN A 330 -8.51 -9.37 20.97
C GLN A 330 -8.30 -8.40 19.80
N CYS A 331 -9.33 -7.63 19.48
CA CYS A 331 -9.23 -6.55 18.51
C CYS A 331 -8.48 -5.36 19.14
N ASN A 332 -7.41 -4.91 18.48
CA ASN A 332 -6.63 -3.75 18.88
C ASN A 332 -7.28 -2.46 18.37
N ILE A 333 -7.13 -1.37 19.11
CA ILE A 333 -7.62 -0.03 18.70
C ILE A 333 -6.75 0.50 17.55
N CYS A 334 -7.35 1.20 16.58
CA CYS A 334 -6.60 1.82 15.50
C CYS A 334 -5.43 2.68 16.03
N PRO A 335 -4.23 2.58 15.45
CA PRO A 335 -3.12 3.45 15.82
C PRO A 335 -3.38 4.89 15.35
N ASP A 336 -2.83 5.89 16.05
CA ASP A 336 -3.02 7.32 15.73
C ASP A 336 -2.55 7.70 14.31
N SER A 337 -1.58 6.95 13.78
CA SER A 337 -1.07 7.09 12.42
C SER A 337 -2.02 6.55 11.34
N ALA A 338 -3.06 5.80 11.72
CA ALA A 338 -4.11 5.34 10.83
C ALA A 338 -5.23 6.37 10.71
N GLN A 339 -5.77 6.50 9.50
CA GLN A 339 -7.00 7.25 9.25
C GLN A 339 -8.23 6.38 9.53
N TYR A 340 -8.15 5.10 9.14
CA TYR A 340 -9.24 4.14 9.22
C TYR A 340 -8.69 2.73 9.44
N CYS A 341 -9.34 1.94 10.30
CA CYS A 341 -9.04 0.51 10.40
C CYS A 341 -10.31 -0.29 10.71
N GLN A 342 -10.41 -1.49 10.11
CA GLN A 342 -11.49 -2.45 10.36
C GLN A 342 -11.02 -3.87 10.02
N GLY A 343 -11.26 -4.83 10.89
CA GLY A 343 -10.88 -6.22 10.62
C GLY A 343 -9.37 -6.38 10.42
N ARG A 344 -8.93 -6.69 9.19
CA ARG A 344 -7.49 -6.75 8.82
C ARG A 344 -6.95 -5.47 8.19
N SER A 345 -7.82 -4.55 7.77
CA SER A 345 -7.41 -3.37 7.01
C SER A 345 -6.98 -2.25 7.95
N ILE A 346 -5.85 -1.63 7.62
CA ILE A 346 -5.34 -0.43 8.29
C ILE A 346 -4.92 0.51 7.18
N ILE A 347 -5.66 1.61 7.02
CA ILE A 347 -5.41 2.67 6.05
C ILE A 347 -4.68 3.79 6.79
N LEU A 348 -3.44 4.04 6.38
CA LEU A 348 -2.59 5.04 7.02
C LEU A 348 -2.88 6.45 6.52
N LYS A 349 -2.65 7.45 7.38
CA LYS A 349 -2.62 8.86 6.99
C LYS A 349 -1.43 9.12 6.04
N ASP A 350 -1.45 10.24 5.33
CA ASP A 350 -0.32 10.69 4.52
C ASP A 350 0.97 10.79 5.36
N ASN A 351 2.09 10.49 4.71
CA ASN A 351 3.44 10.43 5.30
C ASN A 351 3.69 9.25 6.27
N TYR A 352 2.81 8.25 6.32
CA TYR A 352 3.06 7.03 7.08
C TYR A 352 3.17 5.80 6.17
N TRP A 353 4.04 4.87 6.54
CA TRP A 353 4.31 3.64 5.80
C TRP A 353 4.46 2.44 6.73
N ARG A 354 4.08 1.26 6.24
CA ARG A 354 4.26 -0.02 6.95
C ARG A 354 4.85 -1.07 6.03
N GLU A 355 5.63 -2.00 6.59
CA GLU A 355 6.34 -3.04 5.85
C GLU A 355 5.39 -4.00 5.13
N SER A 356 4.28 -4.35 5.76
CA SER A 356 3.28 -5.25 5.19
C SER A 356 1.90 -4.98 5.76
N GLU A 357 0.87 -5.54 5.12
CA GLU A 357 -0.49 -5.52 5.66
C GLU A 357 -0.65 -6.31 6.98
N LEU A 358 0.29 -7.21 7.28
CA LEU A 358 0.27 -8.11 8.43
C LEU A 358 1.01 -7.55 9.66
N THR A 359 1.57 -6.35 9.53
CA THR A 359 2.31 -5.68 10.61
C THR A 359 1.65 -4.35 10.95
N ASP A 360 1.58 -4.07 12.24
CA ASP A 360 1.13 -2.82 12.85
C ASP A 360 2.29 -1.86 13.18
N ASN A 361 3.53 -2.24 12.87
CA ASN A 361 4.69 -1.37 12.96
C ASN A 361 4.65 -0.30 11.84
N ILE A 362 4.26 0.91 12.20
CA ILE A 362 4.10 2.05 11.31
C ILE A 362 5.27 3.02 11.50
N TYR A 363 5.80 3.53 10.38
CA TYR A 363 6.92 4.45 10.33
C TYR A 363 6.53 5.73 9.59
N GLU A 364 7.09 6.86 10.04
CA GLU A 364 6.94 8.14 9.34
C GLU A 364 7.92 8.24 8.17
N CYS A 365 7.43 8.72 7.03
CA CYS A 365 8.19 8.91 5.82
C CYS A 365 8.83 10.30 5.77
N GLN A 366 10.14 10.34 5.48
CA GLN A 366 10.86 11.60 5.31
C GLN A 366 10.56 12.32 3.98
N PHE A 367 10.03 11.61 3.00
CA PHE A 367 9.55 12.19 1.74
C PHE A 367 8.02 12.20 1.73
N ASN A 368 7.45 13.18 1.04
CA ASN A 368 6.01 13.24 0.72
C ASN A 368 5.64 12.19 -0.35
N GLY A 369 6.20 10.99 -0.25
CA GLY A 369 6.06 9.87 -1.17
C GLY A 369 5.20 8.73 -0.62
N CYS A 370 4.74 8.83 0.63
CA CYS A 370 3.89 7.83 1.27
C CYS A 370 2.47 8.34 1.41
N SER A 371 1.52 7.67 0.77
CA SER A 371 0.10 7.94 0.93
C SER A 371 -0.69 6.70 0.53
N TYR A 372 -1.71 6.37 1.32
CA TYR A 372 -2.68 5.32 1.00
C TYR A 372 -3.97 5.90 0.40
N GLN A 373 -4.08 7.23 0.32
CA GLN A 373 -5.25 7.93 -0.24
C GLN A 373 -5.16 8.09 -1.76
N GLN A 374 -3.93 8.14 -2.29
CA GLN A 374 -3.65 8.26 -3.73
C GLN A 374 -3.38 6.90 -4.37
N GLU A 375 -3.28 6.85 -5.70
CA GLU A 375 -2.81 5.66 -6.42
C GLU A 375 -1.42 5.27 -5.89
N ASN A 376 -1.36 4.12 -5.21
CA ASN A 376 -0.17 3.68 -4.50
C ASN A 376 0.10 2.20 -4.72
N ILE A 377 1.38 1.84 -4.66
CA ILE A 377 1.86 0.46 -4.63
C ILE A 377 2.59 0.27 -3.30
N ASN A 378 2.07 -0.61 -2.44
CA ASN A 378 2.59 -0.85 -1.09
C ASN A 378 2.74 0.44 -0.24
N GLY A 379 1.79 1.39 -0.37
CA GLY A 379 1.81 2.68 0.33
C GLY A 379 2.68 3.76 -0.30
N CYS A 380 3.40 3.46 -1.39
CA CYS A 380 4.20 4.44 -2.12
C CYS A 380 3.41 5.08 -3.26
N VAL A 381 3.41 6.40 -3.33
CA VAL A 381 2.77 7.15 -4.42
C VAL A 381 3.57 7.01 -5.72
N ARG A 382 2.93 7.36 -6.83
CA ARG A 382 3.49 7.22 -8.18
C ARG A 382 4.92 7.76 -8.31
N GLY A 383 5.82 6.88 -8.79
CA GLY A 383 7.24 7.17 -9.01
C GLY A 383 8.17 6.82 -7.84
N TYR A 384 7.62 6.62 -6.64
CA TYR A 384 8.35 6.16 -5.47
C TYR A 384 8.18 4.65 -5.27
N THR A 385 9.22 4.02 -4.74
CA THR A 385 9.30 2.59 -4.45
C THR A 385 10.20 2.32 -3.25
N GLY A 386 10.28 1.05 -2.84
CA GLY A 386 11.15 0.60 -1.76
C GLY A 386 10.61 0.93 -0.37
N VAL A 387 11.46 0.72 0.63
CA VAL A 387 11.13 0.93 2.04
C VAL A 387 11.01 2.43 2.33
N LEU A 388 9.98 2.81 3.10
CA LEU A 388 9.62 4.22 3.39
C LEU A 388 9.40 5.07 2.13
N CYS A 389 9.22 4.43 0.96
CA CYS A 389 9.06 5.11 -0.34
C CYS A 389 10.18 6.11 -0.63
N GLN A 390 11.42 5.78 -0.24
CA GLN A 390 12.59 6.65 -0.40
C GLN A 390 13.40 6.42 -1.67
N VAL A 391 13.00 5.48 -2.52
CA VAL A 391 13.70 5.14 -3.76
C VAL A 391 12.83 5.54 -4.94
N CYS A 392 13.43 6.11 -5.99
CA CYS A 392 12.70 6.37 -7.23
C CYS A 392 12.74 5.15 -8.14
N ASP A 393 11.66 4.86 -8.87
CA ASP A 393 11.63 3.77 -9.85
C ASP A 393 12.42 4.11 -11.11
N ILE A 394 13.73 3.89 -11.09
CA ILE A 394 14.63 4.23 -12.20
C ILE A 394 14.36 3.36 -13.44
N GLN A 395 14.05 2.08 -13.26
CA GLN A 395 13.86 1.15 -14.38
C GLN A 395 12.43 1.21 -14.94
N GLY A 396 11.45 1.60 -14.13
CA GLY A 396 10.03 1.49 -14.48
C GLY A 396 9.48 0.09 -14.21
N ASP A 397 10.10 -0.67 -13.29
CA ASP A 397 9.69 -2.05 -12.97
C ASP A 397 8.32 -2.07 -12.25
N PHE A 398 7.98 -1.02 -11.50
CA PHE A 398 6.72 -0.92 -10.74
C PHE A 398 5.70 0.00 -11.42
N TRP A 399 6.15 1.14 -11.93
CA TRP A 399 5.28 2.19 -12.46
C TRP A 399 5.26 2.28 -13.98
N LEU A 400 5.92 1.36 -14.70
CA LEU A 400 6.11 1.31 -16.16
C LEU A 400 6.87 2.50 -16.77
N GLU A 401 6.87 3.65 -16.09
CA GLU A 401 7.62 4.85 -16.41
C GLU A 401 8.84 4.99 -15.50
N SER A 402 9.91 5.61 -16.01
CA SER A 402 11.16 5.79 -15.27
C SER A 402 11.21 7.13 -14.54
N TYR A 403 11.62 7.10 -13.27
CA TYR A 403 11.72 8.23 -12.36
C TYR A 403 13.14 8.36 -11.79
N GLY A 404 13.62 9.59 -11.64
CA GLY A 404 14.92 9.92 -11.05
C GLY A 404 14.79 10.84 -9.85
N SER A 405 15.80 10.81 -8.99
CA SER A 405 15.83 11.62 -7.76
C SER A 405 16.29 13.06 -8.05
N GLN A 406 15.51 14.04 -7.58
CA GLN A 406 15.92 15.43 -7.45
C GLN A 406 15.66 15.91 -6.02
N GLY A 407 16.71 15.93 -5.19
CA GLY A 407 16.58 16.26 -3.77
C GLY A 407 15.77 15.19 -3.02
N ASN A 408 14.58 15.57 -2.55
CA ASN A 408 13.66 14.71 -1.82
C ASN A 408 12.44 14.29 -2.66
N GLN A 409 12.45 14.56 -3.97
CA GLN A 409 11.34 14.25 -4.86
C GLN A 409 11.78 13.35 -6.03
N CYS A 410 10.89 12.46 -6.45
CA CYS A 410 11.04 11.64 -7.64
C CYS A 410 10.32 12.30 -8.83
N LEU A 411 11.07 12.63 -9.88
CA LEU A 411 10.54 13.24 -11.10
C LEU A 411 10.71 12.29 -12.28
N LYS A 412 9.78 12.34 -13.24
CA LYS A 412 9.87 11.57 -14.49
C LYS A 412 11.17 11.92 -15.22
N CYS A 413 11.90 10.90 -15.69
CA CYS A 413 13.19 11.11 -16.37
C CYS A 413 13.11 12.04 -17.59
N SER A 414 11.96 12.12 -18.26
CA SER A 414 11.74 13.03 -19.40
C SER A 414 11.80 14.52 -19.03
N LYS A 415 11.53 14.88 -17.77
CA LYS A 415 11.54 16.27 -17.29
C LYS A 415 12.91 16.73 -16.76
N LEU A 416 13.91 15.84 -16.69
CA LEU A 416 15.22 16.14 -16.08
C LEU A 416 16.24 16.77 -17.03
N TYR A 417 15.88 17.07 -18.30
CA TYR A 417 16.83 17.61 -19.29
C TYR A 417 17.44 18.96 -18.87
N LEU A 418 16.66 19.86 -18.25
CA LEU A 418 17.16 21.14 -17.73
C LEU A 418 18.21 20.93 -16.62
N VAL A 419 18.01 19.94 -15.76
CA VAL A 419 18.96 19.59 -14.69
C VAL A 419 20.28 19.12 -15.29
N TYR A 420 20.24 18.30 -16.36
CA TYR A 420 21.44 17.87 -17.07
C TYR A 420 22.21 19.02 -17.72
N ILE A 421 21.51 20.00 -18.30
CA ILE A 421 22.15 21.17 -18.89
C ILE A 421 22.84 22.00 -17.81
N ILE A 422 22.13 22.33 -16.72
CA ILE A 422 22.68 23.15 -15.62
C ILE A 422 23.88 22.45 -14.97
N THR A 423 23.77 21.16 -14.68
CA THR A 423 24.87 20.37 -14.10
C THR A 423 26.06 20.26 -15.04
N SER A 424 25.84 20.05 -16.34
CA SER A 424 26.91 20.03 -17.34
C SER A 424 27.63 21.37 -17.46
N LEU A 425 26.89 22.49 -17.47
CA LEU A 425 27.45 23.84 -17.44
C LEU A 425 28.26 24.09 -16.15
N SER A 426 27.76 23.63 -15.01
CA SER A 426 28.50 23.74 -13.74
C SER A 426 29.81 22.95 -13.77
N ILE A 427 29.81 21.72 -14.31
CA ILE A 427 31.01 20.89 -14.47
C ILE A 427 32.01 21.57 -15.40
N LEU A 428 31.55 22.15 -16.51
CA LEU A 428 32.41 22.90 -17.42
C LEU A 428 33.04 24.11 -16.73
N PHE A 429 32.24 24.88 -15.98
CA PHE A 429 32.75 26.01 -15.20
C PHE A 429 33.79 25.57 -14.16
N TYR A 430 33.57 24.42 -13.48
CA TYR A 430 34.58 23.87 -12.55
C TYR A 430 35.87 23.50 -13.26
N ILE A 431 35.81 22.86 -14.43
CA ILE A 431 37.01 22.49 -15.19
C ILE A 431 37.80 23.75 -15.57
N LEU A 432 37.11 24.79 -16.07
CA LEU A 432 37.72 26.06 -16.43
C LEU A 432 38.33 26.76 -15.21
N TYR A 433 37.64 26.76 -14.07
CA TYR A 433 38.13 27.34 -12.82
C TYR A 433 39.37 26.60 -12.30
N ILE A 434 39.33 25.26 -12.24
CA ILE A 434 40.46 24.43 -11.78
C ILE A 434 41.67 24.68 -12.67
N HIS A 435 41.46 24.73 -13.99
CA HIS A 435 42.50 25.04 -14.96
C HIS A 435 43.12 26.43 -14.74
N TYR A 436 42.27 27.46 -14.65
CA TYR A 436 42.72 28.84 -14.42
C TYR A 436 43.49 28.97 -13.10
N SER A 437 42.94 28.43 -12.01
CA SER A 437 43.53 28.47 -10.68
C SER A 437 44.89 27.78 -10.64
N LEU A 438 45.00 26.59 -11.24
CA LEU A 438 46.24 25.84 -11.28
C LEU A 438 47.31 26.50 -12.15
N ASN A 439 46.93 27.06 -13.30
CA ASN A 439 47.88 27.77 -14.14
C ASN A 439 48.39 29.05 -13.45
N SER A 440 47.49 29.82 -12.85
CA SER A 440 47.83 31.03 -12.08
C SER A 440 48.78 30.72 -10.92
N GLN A 441 48.46 29.71 -10.10
CA GLN A 441 49.32 29.32 -8.97
C GLN A 441 50.69 28.80 -9.42
N ALA A 442 50.74 28.03 -10.51
CA ALA A 442 52.01 27.53 -11.04
C ALA A 442 52.88 28.66 -11.60
N GLU A 443 52.30 29.63 -12.31
CA GLU A 443 53.01 30.79 -12.85
C GLU A 443 53.57 31.68 -11.73
N GLN A 444 52.77 31.98 -10.70
CA GLN A 444 53.23 32.72 -9.51
C GLN A 444 54.41 32.03 -8.82
N LYS A 445 54.39 30.70 -8.70
CA LYS A 445 55.50 29.97 -8.09
C LYS A 445 56.74 29.92 -8.96
N ILE A 446 56.58 29.78 -10.28
CA ILE A 446 57.71 29.84 -11.21
C ILE A 446 58.40 31.21 -11.09
N LEU A 447 57.61 32.29 -11.01
CA LEU A 447 58.13 33.64 -10.83
C LEU A 447 58.89 33.80 -9.51
N ILE A 448 58.35 33.29 -8.40
CA ILE A 448 59.05 33.27 -7.09
C ILE A 448 60.35 32.46 -7.16
N ILE A 449 60.37 31.32 -7.85
CA ILE A 449 61.57 30.51 -8.03
C ILE A 449 62.62 31.29 -8.86
N GLN A 450 62.22 31.93 -9.95
CA GLN A 450 63.10 32.74 -10.79
C GLN A 450 63.73 33.91 -10.01
N LEU A 451 62.92 34.64 -9.22
CA LEU A 451 63.41 35.71 -8.35
C LEU A 451 64.43 35.19 -7.31
N ASN A 452 64.21 34.02 -6.73
CA ASN A 452 65.16 33.40 -5.80
C ASN A 452 66.48 33.03 -6.49
N TYR A 453 66.47 32.56 -7.74
CA TYR A 453 67.70 32.29 -8.50
C TYR A 453 68.44 33.57 -8.88
N LEU A 454 67.73 34.61 -9.36
CA LEU A 454 68.35 35.92 -9.67
C LEU A 454 69.00 36.56 -8.45
N ARG A 455 68.40 36.38 -7.26
CA ARG A 455 69.01 36.77 -6.00
C ARG A 455 70.26 35.94 -5.66
N LYS A 456 70.23 34.61 -5.84
CA LYS A 456 71.41 33.74 -5.61
C LYS A 456 72.57 34.08 -6.57
N LEU A 457 72.25 34.64 -7.74
CA LEU A 457 73.22 35.14 -8.72
C LEU A 457 73.67 36.58 -8.45
N ASN A 458 73.28 37.19 -7.32
CA ASN A 458 73.56 38.59 -6.94
C ASN A 458 73.14 39.65 -7.99
N MET A 459 72.23 39.31 -8.91
CA MET A 459 71.74 40.24 -9.94
C MET A 459 70.65 41.19 -9.42
N LEU A 460 69.98 40.83 -8.32
CA LEU A 460 68.88 41.60 -7.72
C LEU A 460 68.92 41.53 -6.18
N TYR A 461 69.06 42.68 -5.54
CA TYR A 461 68.94 42.84 -4.08
C TYR A 461 67.51 43.21 -3.69
N LEU A 462 66.64 42.21 -3.53
CA LEU A 462 65.28 42.39 -3.00
C LEU A 462 65.24 42.01 -1.51
N SER A 463 64.60 42.85 -0.70
CA SER A 463 64.32 42.54 0.70
C SER A 463 63.44 41.27 0.81
N LYS A 464 63.70 40.42 1.82
CA LYS A 464 62.93 39.17 2.04
C LYS A 464 61.42 39.44 2.20
N SER A 465 61.04 40.66 2.60
CA SER A 465 59.68 41.10 2.89
C SER A 465 58.75 41.08 1.68
N LYS A 466 59.24 41.34 0.46
CA LYS A 466 58.40 41.36 -0.77
C LYS A 466 58.15 39.96 -1.37
N LEU A 467 58.83 38.92 -0.88
CA LEU A 467 58.62 37.51 -1.27
C LEU A 467 57.44 36.85 -0.51
N GLN A 468 56.94 37.48 0.55
CA GLN A 468 55.69 37.10 1.25
C GLN A 468 54.45 37.74 0.60
N GLY A 469 54.43 37.77 -0.73
CA GLY A 469 53.27 38.23 -1.50
C GLY A 469 52.14 37.19 -1.48
N SER A 470 51.11 37.50 -0.70
CA SER A 470 49.76 36.92 -0.62
C SER A 470 49.56 35.65 0.24
N ASP A 471 49.35 35.89 1.55
CA ASP A 471 48.70 34.95 2.48
C ASP A 471 47.24 34.61 2.11
N SER A 472 46.69 35.25 1.06
CA SER A 472 45.33 35.00 0.57
C SER A 472 45.09 33.54 0.20
N ALA A 473 46.08 32.86 -0.38
CA ALA A 473 45.94 31.45 -0.72
C ALA A 473 45.96 30.52 0.51
N GLY A 474 46.57 30.94 1.63
CA GLY A 474 46.44 30.27 2.92
C GLY A 474 45.02 30.42 3.47
N LEU A 475 44.47 31.64 3.42
CA LEU A 475 43.10 31.96 3.85
C LEU A 475 42.04 31.21 3.02
N THR A 476 42.20 31.15 1.68
CA THR A 476 41.27 30.39 0.81
C THR A 476 41.22 28.91 1.19
N LYS A 477 42.36 28.31 1.58
CA LYS A 477 42.37 26.90 2.02
C LYS A 477 41.67 26.69 3.34
N VAL A 478 41.85 27.60 4.29
CA VAL A 478 41.17 27.56 5.59
C VAL A 478 39.65 27.68 5.36
N PHE A 479 39.24 28.64 4.55
CA PHE A 479 37.83 28.83 4.16
C PHE A 479 37.24 27.58 3.49
N LEU A 480 37.91 27.04 2.46
CA LEU A 480 37.48 25.80 1.79
C LEU A 480 37.40 24.62 2.76
N HIS A 481 38.35 24.51 3.71
CA HIS A 481 38.32 23.46 4.72
C HIS A 481 37.07 23.54 5.59
N TYR A 482 36.69 24.73 6.05
CA TYR A 482 35.48 24.92 6.86
C TYR A 482 34.20 24.74 6.06
N ILE A 483 34.14 25.20 4.80
CA ILE A 483 32.99 24.93 3.91
C ILE A 483 32.81 23.43 3.71
N GLN A 484 33.89 22.69 3.50
CA GLN A 484 33.84 21.23 3.33
C GLN A 484 33.38 20.50 4.59
N ILE A 485 33.74 20.98 5.79
CA ILE A 485 33.19 20.43 7.03
C ILE A 485 31.70 20.80 7.13
N PHE A 486 31.35 22.05 6.89
CA PHE A 486 29.96 22.52 6.99
C PHE A 486 29.02 21.78 6.04
N SER A 487 29.44 21.51 4.79
CA SER A 487 28.67 20.72 3.83
C SER A 487 28.44 19.27 4.26
N THR A 488 29.34 18.69 5.07
CA THR A 488 29.10 17.35 5.65
C THR A 488 28.04 17.39 6.74
N THR A 489 27.98 18.48 7.51
CA THR A 489 27.05 18.65 8.64
C THR A 489 25.71 19.28 8.26
N ILE A 490 25.56 19.84 7.05
CA ILE A 490 24.39 20.65 6.68
C ILE A 490 23.08 19.86 6.74
N ASN A 491 23.12 18.55 6.51
CA ASN A 491 21.96 17.67 6.56
C ASN A 491 21.40 17.43 7.98
N PHE A 492 22.12 17.84 9.04
CA PHE A 492 21.62 17.77 10.42
C PHE A 492 20.71 18.94 10.81
N TYR A 493 20.66 19.98 9.98
CA TYR A 493 19.84 21.16 10.23
C TYR A 493 18.60 21.09 9.35
N GLU A 494 17.43 20.90 9.98
CA GLU A 494 16.17 20.63 9.28
C GLU A 494 15.64 21.84 8.48
N ASN A 495 16.10 23.07 8.77
CA ASN A 495 15.50 24.30 8.24
C ASN A 495 16.48 25.25 7.50
N ILE A 496 17.49 24.73 6.80
CA ILE A 496 18.40 25.59 6.03
C ILE A 496 17.78 25.95 4.67
N PRO A 497 17.60 27.25 4.35
CA PRO A 497 17.09 27.68 3.05
C PRO A 497 17.94 27.16 1.89
N LEU A 498 17.30 26.80 0.78
CA LEU A 498 17.98 26.28 -0.42
C LEU A 498 19.09 27.22 -0.92
N ILE A 499 18.92 28.53 -0.75
CA ILE A 499 19.88 29.57 -1.18
C ILE A 499 21.21 29.48 -0.43
N VAL A 500 21.20 28.95 0.80
CA VAL A 500 22.41 28.72 1.61
C VAL A 500 22.93 27.31 1.36
N LYS A 501 22.03 26.33 1.21
CA LYS A 501 22.39 24.92 1.06
C LYS A 501 23.11 24.63 -0.27
N GLN A 502 22.61 25.14 -1.39
CA GLN A 502 23.16 24.83 -2.72
C GLN A 502 24.62 25.29 -2.90
N PRO A 503 25.00 26.55 -2.58
CA PRO A 503 26.40 26.98 -2.70
C PRO A 503 27.36 26.20 -1.78
N VAL A 504 26.90 25.83 -0.58
CA VAL A 504 27.69 25.04 0.38
C VAL A 504 27.90 23.62 -0.10
N ASP A 505 26.86 22.95 -0.60
CA ASP A 505 26.96 21.61 -1.16
C ASP A 505 27.86 21.62 -2.40
N ILE A 506 27.71 22.60 -3.27
CA ILE A 506 28.52 22.76 -4.47
C ILE A 506 30.00 23.02 -4.14
N GLY A 507 30.29 23.94 -3.22
CA GLY A 507 31.66 24.33 -2.86
C GLY A 507 32.36 23.34 -1.93
N GLY A 508 31.61 22.60 -1.11
CA GLY A 508 32.14 21.68 -0.11
C GLY A 508 32.04 20.20 -0.46
N ASN A 509 31.01 19.79 -1.20
CA ASN A 509 30.75 18.39 -1.55
C ASN A 509 30.08 18.26 -2.93
N PRO A 510 30.81 18.56 -4.03
CA PRO A 510 30.25 18.61 -5.38
C PRO A 510 29.59 17.30 -5.83
N THR A 511 29.99 16.16 -5.26
CA THR A 511 29.45 14.86 -5.67
C THR A 511 28.01 14.64 -5.22
N ASN A 512 27.56 15.32 -4.17
CA ASN A 512 26.17 15.23 -3.69
C ASN A 512 25.17 15.74 -4.74
N VAL A 513 25.60 16.71 -5.55
CA VAL A 513 24.83 17.26 -6.66
C VAL A 513 24.94 16.35 -7.89
N THR A 514 26.10 15.76 -8.15
CA THR A 514 26.29 14.97 -9.37
C THR A 514 25.65 13.58 -9.31
N TYR A 515 25.84 12.77 -8.27
CA TYR A 515 25.39 11.37 -8.36
C TYR A 515 23.86 11.21 -8.29
N LYS A 516 23.14 12.02 -7.48
CA LYS A 516 21.67 11.91 -7.37
C LYS A 516 20.96 12.36 -8.65
N SER A 517 21.47 13.42 -9.27
CA SER A 517 20.86 14.01 -10.45
C SER A 517 21.01 13.17 -11.72
N PHE A 518 21.93 12.20 -11.75
CA PHE A 518 22.20 11.36 -12.94
C PHE A 518 21.65 9.93 -12.84
N ASP A 519 20.83 9.60 -11.84
CA ASP A 519 20.28 8.24 -11.68
C ASP A 519 19.53 7.75 -12.96
N CYS A 520 18.85 8.66 -13.67
CA CYS A 520 18.13 8.37 -14.93
C CYS A 520 19.02 8.09 -16.16
N ILE A 521 20.33 8.39 -16.13
CA ILE A 521 21.25 8.04 -17.24
C ILE A 521 21.37 6.51 -17.35
N PHE A 522 21.21 5.80 -16.23
CA PHE A 522 21.33 4.34 -16.16
C PHE A 522 20.01 3.61 -16.40
N LYS A 523 19.02 4.29 -16.99
CA LYS A 523 17.78 3.66 -17.44
C LYS A 523 18.10 2.53 -18.43
N GLY A 524 17.61 1.33 -18.16
CA GLY A 524 17.85 0.14 -18.98
C GLY A 524 19.25 -0.47 -18.84
N SER A 525 20.08 0.00 -17.89
CA SER A 525 21.37 -0.61 -17.62
C SER A 525 21.19 -2.01 -16.98
N PRO A 526 22.06 -2.99 -17.30
CA PRO A 526 21.99 -4.32 -16.71
C PRO A 526 22.34 -4.32 -15.21
N ILE A 527 23.01 -3.27 -14.74
CA ILE A 527 23.38 -3.09 -13.33
C ILE A 527 22.24 -2.35 -12.62
N LYS A 528 21.31 -3.11 -12.04
CA LYS A 528 20.18 -2.57 -11.27
C LYS A 528 20.59 -1.91 -9.94
N ILE A 529 21.83 -2.13 -9.50
CA ILE A 529 22.33 -1.68 -8.19
C ILE A 529 22.71 -0.19 -8.27
N VAL A 530 21.92 0.67 -7.62
CA VAL A 530 22.01 2.13 -7.73
C VAL A 530 23.37 2.65 -7.26
N TRP A 531 23.90 2.13 -6.15
CA TRP A 531 25.17 2.63 -5.62
C TRP A 531 26.38 2.34 -6.52
N ILE A 532 26.36 1.26 -7.31
CA ILE A 532 27.43 0.95 -8.27
C ILE A 532 27.43 2.01 -9.38
N ASN A 533 26.26 2.31 -9.93
CA ASN A 533 26.11 3.35 -10.95
C ASN A 533 26.60 4.70 -10.44
N ARG A 534 26.30 5.04 -9.18
CA ARG A 534 26.80 6.25 -8.52
C ARG A 534 28.32 6.28 -8.39
N LEU A 535 28.97 5.17 -8.02
CA LEU A 535 30.45 5.08 -7.98
C LEU A 535 31.06 5.20 -9.37
N LEU A 536 30.50 4.52 -10.38
CA LEU A 536 30.97 4.57 -11.75
C LEU A 536 30.89 5.99 -12.31
N MET A 537 29.83 6.75 -12.00
CA MET A 537 29.74 8.16 -12.38
C MET A 537 30.85 9.02 -11.80
N GLN A 538 31.24 8.80 -10.55
CA GLN A 538 32.33 9.57 -9.94
C GLN A 538 33.67 9.26 -10.60
N ILE A 539 33.93 7.99 -10.90
CA ILE A 539 35.13 7.56 -11.63
C ILE A 539 35.13 8.14 -13.04
N ALA A 540 33.99 8.10 -13.75
CA ALA A 540 33.83 8.68 -15.08
C ALA A 540 34.07 10.20 -15.07
N GLN A 541 33.58 10.91 -14.05
CA GLN A 541 33.80 12.35 -13.89
C GLN A 541 35.30 12.67 -13.72
N LEU A 542 36.01 11.94 -12.85
CA LEU A 542 37.45 12.10 -12.68
C LEU A 542 38.22 11.80 -13.98
N ALA A 543 37.83 10.73 -14.69
CA ALA A 543 38.42 10.36 -15.96
C ALA A 543 38.20 11.44 -17.03
N PHE A 544 36.98 11.97 -17.15
CA PHE A 544 36.62 13.00 -18.10
C PHE A 544 37.40 14.31 -17.86
N ILE A 545 37.50 14.75 -16.60
CA ILE A 545 38.29 15.93 -16.24
C ILE A 545 39.77 15.70 -16.59
N SER A 546 40.31 14.51 -16.28
CA SER A 546 41.69 14.17 -16.61
C SER A 546 41.94 14.12 -18.12
N LEU A 547 40.97 13.65 -18.91
CA LEU A 547 41.03 13.59 -20.37
C LEU A 547 41.02 14.99 -20.97
N ILE A 548 40.14 15.89 -20.52
CA ILE A 548 40.11 17.29 -21.00
C ILE A 548 41.43 17.99 -20.72
N ILE A 549 41.96 17.84 -19.51
CA ILE A 549 43.27 18.40 -19.15
C ILE A 549 44.36 17.82 -20.05
N PHE A 550 44.32 16.52 -20.33
CA PHE A 550 45.27 15.84 -21.21
C PHE A 550 45.18 16.35 -22.66
N LEU A 551 43.98 16.42 -23.24
CA LEU A 551 43.74 16.93 -24.60
C LEU A 551 44.15 18.40 -24.73
N TYR A 552 43.83 19.23 -23.74
CA TYR A 552 44.28 20.63 -23.70
C TYR A 552 45.81 20.73 -23.66
N ASN A 553 46.45 19.89 -22.84
CA ASN A 553 47.91 19.84 -22.79
C ASN A 553 48.51 19.39 -24.13
N ILE A 554 47.87 18.50 -24.88
CA ILE A 554 48.28 18.14 -26.26
C ILE A 554 48.14 19.32 -27.21
N TYR A 555 46.98 19.99 -27.20
CA TYR A 555 46.74 21.17 -28.04
C TYR A 555 47.78 22.27 -27.80
N LYS A 556 48.08 22.55 -26.53
CA LYS A 556 49.09 23.54 -26.12
C LYS A 556 50.54 23.05 -26.27
N ASN A 557 50.77 21.73 -26.29
CA ASN A 557 52.10 21.11 -26.48
C ASN A 557 52.76 21.43 -27.83
N ARG A 558 52.03 22.03 -28.79
CA ARG A 558 52.66 22.67 -29.96
C ARG A 558 53.68 23.78 -29.59
N LYS A 559 53.71 24.24 -28.32
CA LYS A 559 54.71 25.17 -27.77
C LYS A 559 55.51 24.55 -26.61
N ASN A 560 56.29 23.48 -26.86
CA ASN A 560 57.48 22.91 -26.17
C ASN A 560 57.74 23.09 -24.65
N LYS A 561 56.80 23.52 -23.82
CA LYS A 561 56.96 23.71 -22.37
C LYS A 561 55.88 22.92 -21.61
N LYS A 562 56.32 21.80 -21.00
CA LYS A 562 55.89 21.24 -19.69
C LYS A 562 55.03 19.93 -19.69
N LYS A 563 55.72 18.77 -19.77
CA LYS A 563 55.24 17.44 -19.26
C LYS A 563 54.96 17.40 -17.75
N PHE A 564 55.31 18.46 -17.02
CA PHE A 564 55.31 18.50 -15.56
C PHE A 564 53.94 18.82 -14.94
N TYR A 565 53.07 19.53 -15.66
CA TYR A 565 51.79 19.98 -15.14
C TYR A 565 50.83 18.85 -14.76
N GLY A 566 50.88 17.70 -15.44
CA GLY A 566 49.99 16.58 -15.16
C GLY A 566 50.05 16.08 -13.71
N LYS A 567 51.23 16.11 -13.06
CA LYS A 567 51.38 15.71 -11.65
C LYS A 567 50.75 16.72 -10.68
N ILE A 568 50.79 18.01 -11.02
CA ILE A 568 50.13 19.07 -10.23
C ILE A 568 48.61 18.88 -10.30
N TYR A 569 48.07 18.71 -11.52
CA TYR A 569 46.65 18.46 -11.74
C TYR A 569 46.16 17.24 -10.96
N ALA A 570 46.90 16.13 -10.97
CA ALA A 570 46.54 14.91 -10.24
C ALA A 570 46.47 15.11 -8.72
N VAL A 571 47.46 15.77 -8.11
CA VAL A 571 47.46 16.06 -6.67
C VAL A 571 46.31 17.00 -6.30
N PHE A 572 46.03 18.00 -7.11
CA PHE A 572 44.93 18.94 -6.87
C PHE A 572 43.56 18.26 -6.99
N LEU A 573 43.32 17.50 -8.06
CA LEU A 573 42.07 16.77 -8.26
C LEU A 573 41.81 15.80 -7.10
N TYR A 574 42.85 15.11 -6.62
CA TYR A 574 42.74 14.26 -5.45
C TYR A 574 42.31 15.04 -4.21
N LEU A 575 42.95 16.17 -3.89
CA LEU A 575 42.59 17.00 -2.73
C LEU A 575 41.16 17.55 -2.81
N TYR A 576 40.72 17.90 -4.02
CA TYR A 576 39.38 18.44 -4.26
C TYR A 576 38.29 17.38 -4.10
N TYR A 577 38.47 16.18 -4.68
CA TYR A 577 37.48 15.10 -4.61
C TYR A 577 37.59 14.24 -3.35
N TYR A 578 38.66 14.36 -2.57
CA TYR A 578 38.88 13.61 -1.34
C TYR A 578 37.66 13.61 -0.40
N PRO A 579 37.13 14.76 0.06
CA PRO A 579 36.02 14.77 1.03
C PRO A 579 34.74 14.14 0.47
N SER A 580 34.46 14.42 -0.81
CA SER A 580 33.27 13.93 -1.50
C SER A 580 33.23 12.41 -1.68
N LEU A 581 34.30 11.84 -2.22
CA LEU A 581 34.40 10.39 -2.41
C LEU A 581 34.49 9.66 -1.08
N THR A 582 35.15 10.24 -0.08
CA THR A 582 35.20 9.68 1.27
C THR A 582 33.80 9.56 1.87
N LYS A 583 32.96 10.61 1.77
CA LYS A 583 31.59 10.58 2.26
C LYS A 583 30.74 9.52 1.57
N LEU A 584 30.82 9.41 0.24
CA LEU A 584 30.11 8.37 -0.52
C LEU A 584 30.57 6.98 -0.11
N LEU A 585 31.87 6.74 0.00
CA LEU A 585 32.41 5.43 0.35
C LEU A 585 32.05 5.01 1.78
N ILE A 586 32.05 5.95 2.73
CA ILE A 586 31.62 5.67 4.11
C ILE A 586 30.12 5.39 4.16
N SER A 587 29.28 6.15 3.46
CA SER A 587 27.82 5.94 3.48
C SER A 587 27.41 4.56 2.94
N LEU A 588 28.21 3.98 2.03
CA LEU A 588 28.01 2.60 1.55
C LEU A 588 28.34 1.52 2.57
N CYS A 589 28.97 1.86 3.69
CA CYS A 589 29.28 0.91 4.76
C CYS A 589 28.19 0.81 5.83
N TRP A 590 27.24 1.75 5.87
CA TRP A 590 26.31 1.90 6.98
C TRP A 590 24.89 1.46 6.64
N CYS A 591 24.29 0.76 7.60
CA CYS A 591 22.97 0.18 7.47
C CYS A 591 22.05 0.69 8.59
N GLN A 592 20.77 0.84 8.27
CA GLN A 592 19.72 1.24 9.21
C GLN A 592 18.68 0.11 9.35
N LYS A 593 18.22 -0.13 10.58
CA LYS A 593 17.14 -1.10 10.84
C LYS A 593 15.78 -0.47 10.55
N ILE A 594 14.98 -1.12 9.71
CA ILE A 594 13.58 -0.75 9.43
C ILE A 594 12.76 -2.04 9.45
N GLY A 595 11.77 -2.11 10.35
CA GLY A 595 11.01 -3.34 10.57
C GLY A 595 11.88 -4.50 11.03
N SER A 596 11.74 -5.63 10.34
CA SER A 596 12.50 -6.86 10.61
C SER A 596 13.91 -6.86 10.01
N ASN A 597 14.17 -6.01 9.02
CA ASN A 597 15.37 -6.07 8.17
C ASN A 597 16.29 -4.84 8.34
N TYR A 598 17.53 -4.96 7.84
CA TYR A 598 18.48 -3.85 7.76
C TYR A 598 18.65 -3.43 6.30
N TYR A 599 18.69 -2.13 6.03
CA TYR A 599 18.78 -1.54 4.70
C TYR A 599 19.96 -0.56 4.60
N LEU A 600 20.52 -0.41 3.40
CA LEU A 600 21.64 0.50 3.16
C LEU A 600 21.17 1.97 3.15
N THR A 601 21.82 2.85 3.92
CA THR A 601 21.37 4.25 4.08
C THR A 601 21.42 5.07 2.78
N ASN A 602 22.35 4.73 1.88
CA ASN A 602 22.48 5.38 0.57
C ASN A 602 21.54 4.78 -0.50
N ASP A 603 20.99 3.58 -0.25
CA ASP A 603 20.13 2.85 -1.17
C ASP A 603 19.20 1.87 -0.40
N TYR A 604 18.01 2.37 -0.03
CA TYR A 604 17.02 1.59 0.72
C TYR A 604 16.42 0.41 -0.07
N SER A 605 16.77 0.25 -1.35
CA SER A 605 16.40 -0.96 -2.11
C SER A 605 17.23 -2.19 -1.72
N GLN A 606 18.42 -1.99 -1.13
CA GLN A 606 19.37 -3.05 -0.82
C GLN A 606 19.27 -3.48 0.64
N LYS A 607 19.04 -4.78 0.88
CA LYS A 607 19.11 -5.38 2.22
C LYS A 607 20.56 -5.60 2.64
N CYS A 608 20.91 -5.07 3.81
CA CYS A 608 22.18 -5.27 4.46
C CYS A 608 22.33 -6.67 5.06
N PHE A 609 23.57 -7.06 5.33
CA PHE A 609 23.96 -8.35 5.92
C PHE A 609 23.54 -9.60 5.10
N THR A 610 23.14 -9.40 3.85
CA THR A 610 22.96 -10.49 2.89
C THR A 610 24.32 -11.02 2.43
N ARG A 611 24.38 -12.25 1.92
CA ARG A 611 25.63 -12.85 1.41
C ARG A 611 26.27 -12.01 0.30
N THR A 612 25.45 -11.43 -0.57
CA THR A 612 25.91 -10.53 -1.65
C THR A 612 26.48 -9.23 -1.08
N HIS A 613 25.74 -8.56 -0.19
CA HIS A 613 26.19 -7.32 0.44
C HIS A 613 27.47 -7.50 1.25
N THR A 614 27.57 -8.57 2.04
CA THR A 614 28.76 -8.84 2.87
C THR A 614 30.01 -9.10 2.02
N LEU A 615 29.89 -9.86 0.93
CA LEU A 615 30.99 -10.08 -0.01
C LEU A 615 31.40 -8.79 -0.72
N THR A 616 30.45 -8.00 -1.23
CA THR A 616 30.78 -6.72 -1.90
C THR A 616 31.40 -5.71 -0.94
N MET A 617 30.93 -5.68 0.30
CA MET A 617 31.48 -4.86 1.36
C MET A 617 32.95 -5.17 1.64
N ILE A 618 33.29 -6.46 1.84
CA ILE A 618 34.64 -6.88 2.20
C ILE A 618 35.60 -6.83 1.00
N LEU A 619 35.14 -7.20 -0.19
CA LEU A 619 36.00 -7.31 -1.38
C LEU A 619 36.20 -6.00 -2.14
N ILE A 620 35.20 -5.10 -2.12
CA ILE A 620 35.20 -3.89 -2.96
C ILE A 620 35.18 -2.63 -2.10
N ILE A 621 34.14 -2.45 -1.28
CA ILE A 621 33.88 -1.16 -0.62
C ILE A 621 34.97 -0.87 0.43
N LEU A 622 35.22 -1.79 1.36
CA LEU A 622 36.21 -1.60 2.42
C LEU A 622 37.63 -1.40 1.86
N PRO A 623 38.15 -2.22 0.92
CA PRO A 623 39.47 -1.98 0.34
C PRO A 623 39.57 -0.64 -0.40
N LEU A 624 38.51 -0.25 -1.13
CA LEU A 624 38.46 1.04 -1.84
C LEU A 624 38.46 2.21 -0.86
N THR A 625 37.71 2.12 0.25
CA THR A 625 37.70 3.13 1.32
C THR A 625 39.10 3.32 1.88
N VAL A 626 39.78 2.24 2.27
CA VAL A 626 41.12 2.27 2.87
C VAL A 626 42.16 2.79 1.87
N ALA A 627 42.09 2.36 0.62
CA ALA A 627 42.99 2.82 -0.43
C ALA A 627 42.85 4.34 -0.67
N TRP A 628 41.62 4.86 -0.72
CA TRP A 628 41.34 6.27 -0.99
C TRP A 628 41.67 7.19 0.19
N THR A 629 41.29 6.79 1.42
CA THR A 629 41.39 7.64 2.62
C THR A 629 42.72 7.55 3.34
N VAL A 630 43.37 6.38 3.34
CA VAL A 630 44.63 6.14 4.05
C VAL A 630 45.78 5.83 3.10
N GLY A 631 45.54 5.02 2.07
CA GLY A 631 46.57 4.58 1.12
C GLY A 631 47.22 5.73 0.36
N ILE A 632 46.43 6.54 -0.35
CA ILE A 632 46.95 7.66 -1.14
C ILE A 632 47.65 8.72 -0.26
N PRO A 633 47.09 9.19 0.87
CA PRO A 633 47.78 10.14 1.75
C PRO A 633 49.09 9.58 2.31
N PHE A 634 49.11 8.30 2.67
CA PHE A 634 50.33 7.65 3.14
C PHE A 634 51.40 7.57 2.04
N LEU A 635 51.03 7.24 0.80
CA LEU A 635 51.95 7.26 -0.34
C LEU A 635 52.51 8.67 -0.62
N LEU A 636 51.67 9.71 -0.52
CA LEU A 636 52.11 11.11 -0.62
C LEU A 636 53.08 11.47 0.52
N PHE A 637 52.77 11.08 1.75
CA PHE A 637 53.65 11.27 2.91
C PHE A 637 55.01 10.61 2.71
N LEU A 638 55.05 9.35 2.27
CA LEU A 638 56.29 8.62 2.00
C LEU A 638 57.12 9.30 0.91
N LYS A 639 56.49 9.75 -0.18
CA LYS A 639 57.18 10.48 -1.27
C LYS A 639 57.77 11.80 -0.78
N MET A 640 57.02 12.57 0.01
CA MET A 640 57.50 13.84 0.58
C MET A 640 58.63 13.60 1.60
N ARG A 641 58.51 12.59 2.47
CA ARG A 641 59.55 12.23 3.45
C ARG A 641 60.84 11.76 2.77
N ARG A 642 60.74 10.93 1.72
CA ARG A 642 61.90 10.50 0.92
C ARG A 642 62.58 11.67 0.23
N ALA A 643 61.81 12.61 -0.32
CA ALA A 643 62.37 13.80 -0.96
C ALA A 643 63.08 14.73 0.03
N GLN A 644 62.56 14.87 1.25
CA GLN A 644 63.22 15.61 2.33
C GLN A 644 64.53 14.92 2.77
N LYS A 645 64.52 13.60 2.97
CA LYS A 645 65.74 12.83 3.35
C LYS A 645 66.84 12.90 2.28
N GLN A 646 66.48 12.96 1.00
CA GLN A 646 67.44 12.99 -0.11
C GLN A 646 67.90 14.43 -0.48
N ASN A 647 67.57 15.46 0.30
CA ASN A 647 67.80 16.88 -0.03
C ASN A 647 67.26 17.30 -1.42
N LYS A 648 66.33 16.53 -2.00
CA LYS A 648 65.66 16.85 -3.26
C LYS A 648 64.47 17.79 -3.06
N SER A 649 64.20 18.20 -1.82
CA SER A 649 63.11 19.10 -1.46
C SER A 649 63.28 20.51 -2.05
N GLU A 650 64.50 20.89 -2.44
CA GLU A 650 64.75 22.18 -3.12
C GLU A 650 64.64 22.09 -4.65
N SER A 651 64.48 20.88 -5.21
CA SER A 651 64.38 20.72 -6.66
C SER A 651 63.11 21.39 -7.21
N ILE A 652 63.25 22.13 -8.30
CA ILE A 652 62.13 22.86 -8.96
C ILE A 652 60.93 21.92 -9.20
N ARG A 653 61.21 20.68 -9.63
CA ARG A 653 60.19 19.66 -9.89
C ARG A 653 59.47 19.22 -8.61
N TYR A 654 60.17 19.04 -7.50
CA TYR A 654 59.50 18.69 -6.24
C TYR A 654 58.67 19.86 -5.73
N THR A 655 59.28 21.04 -5.66
CA THR A 655 58.68 22.26 -5.13
C THR A 655 57.38 22.58 -5.84
N LEU A 656 57.34 22.51 -7.17
CA LEU A 656 56.12 22.80 -7.93
C LEU A 656 55.05 21.68 -7.82
N THR A 657 55.44 20.40 -7.68
CA THR A 657 54.48 19.27 -7.64
C THR A 657 53.71 19.26 -6.32
N TYR A 658 54.44 19.40 -5.22
CA TYR A 658 53.89 19.32 -3.86
C TYR A 658 53.65 20.69 -3.26
N TYR A 659 53.77 21.76 -4.06
CA TYR A 659 53.57 23.14 -3.64
C TYR A 659 52.23 23.29 -2.89
N ILE A 660 51.16 22.77 -3.49
CA ILE A 660 49.80 22.90 -2.97
C ILE A 660 49.65 22.23 -1.61
N LEU A 661 50.36 21.14 -1.31
CA LEU A 661 50.33 20.51 0.01
C LEU A 661 51.12 21.29 1.08
N GLN A 662 52.13 22.07 0.66
CA GLN A 662 53.04 22.77 1.58
C GLN A 662 52.71 24.25 1.74
N GLN A 663 51.93 24.83 0.83
CA GLN A 663 51.56 26.23 0.82
C GLN A 663 50.78 26.60 2.10
N GLY A 664 51.26 27.64 2.80
CA GLY A 664 50.71 28.10 4.08
C GLY A 664 51.36 27.46 5.32
N TYR A 665 52.27 26.49 5.14
CA TYR A 665 52.94 25.80 6.24
C TYR A 665 54.45 26.06 6.27
N ARG A 666 55.05 26.03 7.47
CA ARG A 666 56.51 26.08 7.62
C ARG A 666 57.13 24.80 7.06
N LYS A 667 58.38 24.86 6.54
CA LYS A 667 59.09 23.73 5.93
C LYS A 667 59.14 22.46 6.80
N GLN A 668 59.15 22.61 8.13
CA GLN A 668 59.13 21.50 9.10
C GLN A 668 57.79 20.74 9.15
N TYR A 669 56.68 21.40 8.79
CA TYR A 669 55.32 20.86 8.85
C TYR A 669 54.74 20.56 7.45
N TYR A 670 55.58 20.07 6.54
CA TYR A 670 55.18 19.76 5.16
C TYR A 670 54.06 18.71 5.04
N TYR A 671 53.80 17.93 6.10
CA TYR A 671 52.79 16.85 6.13
C TYR A 671 51.44 17.31 6.71
N TRP A 672 51.29 18.57 7.14
CA TRP A 672 50.12 19.00 7.90
C TRP A 672 48.81 18.92 7.12
N GLU A 673 48.85 19.13 5.80
CA GLU A 673 47.66 18.96 4.96
C GLU A 673 47.11 17.53 5.01
N LEU A 674 47.99 16.52 5.08
CA LEU A 674 47.59 15.11 5.21
C LEU A 674 46.93 14.83 6.56
N VAL A 675 47.37 15.52 7.63
CA VAL A 675 46.74 15.45 8.95
C VAL A 675 45.32 16.02 8.91
N ARG A 676 45.12 17.16 8.22
CA ARG A 676 43.79 17.75 8.00
C ARG A 676 42.87 16.83 7.18
N MET A 677 43.41 16.07 6.24
CA MET A 677 42.64 15.06 5.49
C MET A 677 42.18 13.91 6.39
N PHE A 678 43.05 13.44 7.28
CA PHE A 678 42.71 12.40 8.25
C PHE A 678 41.68 12.87 9.28
N GLU A 679 41.78 14.13 9.75
CA GLU A 679 40.77 14.77 10.60
C GLU A 679 39.37 14.74 9.95
N LYS A 680 39.25 15.13 8.68
CA LYS A 680 37.97 15.07 7.95
C LYS A 680 37.40 13.66 7.86
N PHE A 681 38.26 12.67 7.62
CA PHE A 681 37.86 11.27 7.58
C PHE A 681 37.28 10.81 8.93
N LEU A 682 37.91 11.16 10.05
CA LEU A 682 37.38 10.85 11.38
C LEU A 682 36.04 11.53 11.65
N ILE A 683 35.88 12.79 11.25
CA ILE A 683 34.60 13.52 11.38
C ILE A 683 33.50 12.80 10.59
N MET A 684 33.75 12.44 9.33
CA MET A 684 32.78 11.73 8.49
C MET A 684 32.39 10.36 9.07
N LEU A 685 33.38 9.59 9.56
CA LEU A 685 33.11 8.31 10.22
C LEU A 685 32.17 8.46 11.44
N VAL A 686 32.40 9.47 12.28
CA VAL A 686 31.56 9.73 13.46
C VAL A 686 30.15 10.13 13.03
N LEU A 687 30.03 11.03 12.06
CA LEU A 687 28.74 11.51 11.56
C LEU A 687 27.87 10.38 10.99
N ASP A 688 28.44 9.54 10.12
CA ASP A 688 27.68 8.48 9.47
C ASP A 688 27.37 7.32 10.44
N SER A 689 28.22 7.08 11.45
CA SER A 689 27.95 6.08 12.49
C SER A 689 26.70 6.38 13.33
N TYR A 690 26.37 7.67 13.52
CA TYR A 690 25.20 8.10 14.28
C TYR A 690 23.87 7.67 13.63
N PHE A 691 23.81 7.70 12.30
CA PHE A 691 22.62 7.31 11.52
C PHE A 691 22.35 5.80 11.50
N SER A 692 23.32 4.96 11.88
CA SER A 692 23.18 3.50 11.83
C SER A 692 22.24 2.89 12.87
N ASN A 693 21.70 3.69 13.81
CA ASN A 693 20.83 3.21 14.91
C ASN A 693 21.41 2.03 15.73
N ILE A 694 22.73 1.81 15.68
CA ILE A 694 23.40 0.81 16.51
C ILE A 694 23.49 1.38 17.94
N LYS A 695 22.72 0.82 18.88
CA LYS A 695 22.62 1.25 20.29
C LYS A 695 23.99 1.48 20.97
N TYR A 696 25.03 0.75 20.56
CA TYR A 696 26.39 0.90 21.06
C TYR A 696 27.03 2.25 20.67
N PHE A 697 26.91 2.65 19.40
CA PHE A 697 27.47 3.91 18.90
C PHE A 697 26.67 5.14 19.38
N GLN A 698 25.34 5.01 19.51
CA GLN A 698 24.51 6.07 20.11
C GLN A 698 24.83 6.32 21.59
N ARG A 699 25.23 5.29 22.35
CA ARG A 699 25.71 5.44 23.74
C ARG A 699 27.06 6.15 23.82
N LEU A 700 27.97 5.88 22.89
CA LEU A 700 29.28 6.55 22.79
C LEU A 700 29.17 8.02 22.35
N PHE A 701 28.20 8.36 21.50
CA PHE A 701 28.06 9.68 20.87
C PHE A 701 26.67 10.30 21.08
N LYS A 702 26.20 10.41 22.35
CA LYS A 702 24.87 10.94 22.74
C LYS A 702 24.47 12.28 22.11
N LYS A 703 25.45 13.13 21.74
CA LYS A 703 25.23 14.38 21.01
C LYS A 703 26.32 14.52 19.93
N PRO A 704 26.02 14.29 18.64
CA PRO A 704 27.03 14.34 17.57
C PRO A 704 27.69 15.73 17.50
N ASN A 705 26.91 16.81 17.63
CA ASN A 705 27.43 18.18 17.65
C ASN A 705 28.43 18.43 18.79
N VAL A 706 28.19 17.88 19.98
CA VAL A 706 29.11 17.99 21.13
C VAL A 706 30.36 17.15 20.92
N THR A 707 30.24 16.00 20.26
CA THR A 707 31.38 15.14 19.96
C THR A 707 32.28 15.77 18.90
N ILE A 708 31.69 16.30 17.83
CA ILE A 708 32.41 17.06 16.80
C ILE A 708 33.11 18.26 17.44
N PHE A 709 32.39 19.04 18.26
CA PHE A 709 32.97 20.16 18.97
C PHE A 709 34.12 19.73 19.90
N ARG A 710 33.98 18.61 20.62
CA ARG A 710 35.06 18.04 21.44
C ARG A 710 36.25 17.58 20.62
N VAL A 711 36.03 16.92 19.49
CA VAL A 711 37.10 16.48 18.57
C VAL A 711 37.82 17.70 18.00
N SER A 712 37.09 18.67 17.44
CA SER A 712 37.65 19.93 16.93
C SER A 712 38.35 20.76 18.01
N TYR A 713 37.80 20.81 19.23
CA TYR A 713 38.39 21.53 20.37
C TYR A 713 39.66 20.84 20.90
N LEU A 714 39.63 19.52 21.09
CA LEU A 714 40.81 18.73 21.45
C LEU A 714 41.91 18.87 20.39
N TRP A 715 41.53 18.91 19.11
CA TRP A 715 42.46 19.18 18.01
C TRP A 715 43.03 20.58 18.04
N LYS A 716 42.22 21.62 18.29
CA LYS A 716 42.70 22.99 18.48
C LYS A 716 43.68 23.07 19.66
N LYS A 717 43.47 22.28 20.72
CA LYS A 717 44.37 22.17 21.89
C LYS A 717 45.68 21.42 21.58
N VAL A 718 45.64 20.39 20.73
CA VAL A 718 46.86 19.74 20.21
C VAL A 718 47.64 20.71 19.34
N GLN A 719 46.95 21.44 18.47
CA GLN A 719 47.55 22.44 17.58
C GLN A 719 48.24 23.56 18.37
N SER A 720 47.61 24.07 19.43
CA SER A 720 48.20 25.10 20.29
C SER A 720 49.39 24.58 21.13
N LYS A 721 49.37 23.31 21.57
CA LYS A 721 50.51 22.67 22.24
C LYS A 721 51.72 22.50 21.31
N ILE A 722 51.50 22.16 20.03
CA ILE A 722 52.57 22.04 19.03
C ILE A 722 53.20 23.42 18.75
N VAL A 723 52.40 24.49 18.72
CA VAL A 723 52.89 25.87 18.56
C VAL A 723 53.72 26.31 19.78
N LYS A 724 53.24 26.08 21.01
CA LYS A 724 53.96 26.45 22.25
C LYS A 724 55.27 25.69 22.47
N LYS A 725 55.34 24.40 22.07
CA LYS A 725 56.58 23.60 22.17
C LYS A 725 57.71 24.16 21.29
N ASN A 726 57.37 24.90 20.22
CA ASN A 726 58.34 25.52 19.33
C ASN A 726 58.89 26.85 19.84
N GLU A 727 58.10 27.62 20.60
CA GLU A 727 58.58 28.86 21.24
C GLU A 727 59.68 28.56 22.26
N GLN A 728 59.52 27.47 23.04
CA GLN A 728 60.53 27.03 24.02
C GLN A 728 61.83 26.49 23.38
N THR A 729 61.78 25.94 22.17
CA THR A 729 63.00 25.52 21.43
C THR A 729 63.73 26.68 20.73
N VAL A 730 63.06 27.82 20.51
CA VAL A 730 63.70 29.02 19.94
C VAL A 730 64.40 29.83 21.03
N THR A 731 63.81 29.94 22.23
CA THR A 731 64.44 30.63 23.37
C THR A 731 65.64 29.89 23.96
N THR A 732 65.68 28.56 23.90
CA THR A 732 66.84 27.76 24.35
C THR A 732 68.04 27.82 23.38
N ASN A 733 67.83 28.11 22.09
CA ASN A 733 68.91 28.28 21.13
C ASN A 733 69.43 29.73 21.03
N GLN A 734 68.66 30.74 21.48
CA GLN A 734 69.13 32.13 21.56
C GLN A 734 70.13 32.39 22.70
N HIS A 735 70.17 31.53 23.73
CA HIS A 735 71.15 31.67 24.82
C HIS A 735 72.56 31.13 24.49
N ARG A 736 72.76 30.47 23.34
CA ARG A 736 74.07 29.88 22.96
C ARG A 736 74.87 30.66 21.90
N THR A 737 74.34 31.74 21.33
CA THR A 737 75.00 32.48 20.21
C THR A 737 75.33 33.95 20.49
N ASN A 738 75.29 34.41 21.74
CA ASN A 738 75.58 35.82 22.11
C ASN A 738 77.03 36.09 22.55
N SER A 739 78.02 35.31 22.12
CA SER A 739 79.43 35.53 22.51
C SER A 739 80.37 36.06 21.42
N THR A 740 79.87 36.55 20.28
CA THR A 740 80.75 36.98 19.16
C THR A 740 80.34 38.28 18.44
N ASP A 741 79.82 39.31 19.11
CA ASP A 741 79.59 40.64 18.49
C ASP A 741 80.16 41.80 19.32
N LYS A 742 81.50 41.82 19.46
CA LYS A 742 82.25 42.93 20.07
C LYS A 742 82.95 43.85 19.04
N TYR A 743 82.70 43.66 17.74
CA TYR A 743 83.45 44.35 16.67
C TYR A 743 82.66 45.46 15.93
N GLU A 744 81.32 45.45 15.95
CA GLU A 744 80.51 46.42 15.19
C GLU A 744 80.18 47.73 15.93
N LYS A 745 80.50 47.85 17.23
CA LYS A 745 80.22 49.06 18.02
C LYS A 745 81.27 50.18 17.94
N TRP A 746 82.31 50.04 17.12
CA TRP A 746 83.38 51.04 17.02
C TRP A 746 83.23 52.02 15.84
N LEU A 747 82.42 51.71 14.81
CA LEU A 747 82.43 52.46 13.54
C LEU A 747 81.35 53.55 13.36
N GLN A 748 80.52 53.85 14.37
CA GLN A 748 79.38 54.78 14.20
C GLN A 748 79.44 56.07 15.07
N SER A 749 80.61 56.49 15.58
CA SER A 749 80.71 57.70 16.41
C SER A 749 81.12 58.99 15.69
N ASN A 750 81.34 59.03 14.37
CA ASN A 750 81.79 60.25 13.69
C ASN A 750 80.82 60.70 12.58
N GLU A 751 80.51 62.00 12.63
CA GLU A 751 79.87 62.86 11.62
C GLU A 751 78.35 63.11 11.72
N ASN A 752 78.02 64.00 12.67
CA ASN A 752 76.96 65.01 12.52
C ASN A 752 77.56 66.25 11.83
N HIS A 753 76.91 66.83 10.80
CA HIS A 753 76.73 68.29 10.61
C HIS A 753 76.03 68.63 9.27
N ASN A 754 74.72 68.94 9.30
CA ASN A 754 74.15 70.26 8.96
C ASN A 754 72.62 70.23 8.74
N ARG A 755 71.96 71.18 9.40
CA ARG A 755 70.52 71.36 9.60
C ARG A 755 69.87 72.14 8.44
N PHE A 756 68.56 71.96 8.21
CA PHE A 756 67.54 73.04 8.35
C PHE A 756 66.09 72.50 8.37
N GLN A 757 65.42 72.71 9.53
CA GLN A 757 63.99 72.99 9.88
C GLN A 757 62.84 72.40 9.01
N ARG A 758 61.74 71.80 9.52
CA ARG A 758 60.92 71.99 10.75
C ARG A 758 60.23 70.67 11.21
N SER A 759 59.92 70.58 12.50
CA SER A 759 59.20 69.53 13.26
C SER A 759 57.67 69.78 13.34
N PRO A 760 56.82 68.96 14.03
CA PRO A 760 57.07 67.72 14.77
C PRO A 760 56.10 66.56 14.41
N LEU A 761 56.61 65.31 14.39
CA LEU A 761 55.80 64.14 14.75
C LEU A 761 56.68 63.17 15.52
N SER A 762 56.17 62.87 16.71
CA SER A 762 56.81 62.20 17.83
C SER A 762 57.26 60.78 17.54
N ASN A 763 58.45 60.47 18.06
CA ASN A 763 58.94 59.15 18.42
C ASN A 763 57.82 58.22 18.93
N ILE A 764 57.58 57.12 18.22
CA ILE A 764 57.13 55.88 18.85
C ILE A 764 58.26 54.87 18.63
N LYS A 765 58.92 54.56 19.75
CA LYS A 765 59.78 53.39 19.93
C LYS A 765 59.02 52.16 19.45
N GLU A 766 59.64 51.40 18.57
CA GLU A 766 59.26 50.03 18.24
C GLU A 766 59.13 49.20 19.52
N THR A 767 57.91 49.01 19.98
CA THR A 767 57.54 47.90 20.86
C THR A 767 57.11 46.74 19.98
N ASN A 768 57.76 45.59 20.16
CA ASN A 768 57.41 44.29 19.59
C ASN A 768 55.91 43.96 19.72
N SER A 769 55.09 44.33 18.73
CA SER A 769 53.64 44.00 18.71
C SER A 769 53.08 43.51 17.37
N ASP A 770 53.90 43.30 16.33
CA ASP A 770 53.38 42.87 15.00
C ASP A 770 53.29 41.35 14.81
N LEU A 771 53.26 40.58 15.90
CA LEU A 771 53.09 39.11 15.88
C LEU A 771 51.76 38.62 16.45
N ILE A 772 50.79 39.51 16.74
CA ILE A 772 49.54 39.16 17.43
C ILE A 772 48.29 39.16 16.51
N ILE A 773 48.38 39.61 15.26
CA ILE A 773 47.17 39.86 14.45
C ILE A 773 46.47 38.58 13.93
N PHE A 774 47.11 37.40 13.94
CA PHE A 774 46.48 36.16 13.45
C PHE A 774 45.72 35.33 14.51
N GLN A 775 45.57 35.82 15.75
CA GLN A 775 44.80 35.12 16.79
C GLN A 775 43.59 35.90 17.35
N GLN A 776 43.49 37.21 17.13
CA GLN A 776 42.37 38.00 17.68
C GLN A 776 41.13 38.08 16.77
N SER A 777 41.21 37.74 15.49
CA SER A 777 40.03 37.68 14.61
C SER A 777 39.21 36.39 14.75
N GLU A 778 39.73 35.36 15.43
CA GLU A 778 38.98 34.13 15.75
C GLU A 778 38.16 34.25 17.05
N SER A 779 38.45 35.21 17.93
CA SER A 779 37.71 35.39 19.19
C SER A 779 36.40 36.16 19.05
N SER A 780 36.24 36.97 18.00
CA SER A 780 35.05 37.82 17.82
C SER A 780 33.94 37.18 16.98
N ILE A 781 34.22 36.10 16.25
CA ILE A 781 33.22 35.38 15.42
C ILE A 781 32.60 34.19 16.18
N ILE A 782 33.11 33.83 17.37
CA ILE A 782 32.69 32.66 18.16
C ILE A 782 31.81 33.06 19.37
N ASN A 783 31.52 34.35 19.57
CA ASN A 783 30.54 34.82 20.56
C ASN A 783 29.13 35.09 19.97
N LEU A 784 28.84 34.53 18.80
CA LEU A 784 27.51 34.39 18.17
C LEU A 784 27.34 32.92 17.80
#